data_AF-A0A7W7GDI2-F1
#
_entry.id   AF-A0A7W7GDI2-F1
#
_cell.length_a   1.000
_cell.length_b   1.000
_cell.length_c   1.000
_cell.angle_alpha   90.00
_cell.angle_beta   90.00
_cell.angle_gamma   90.00
#
_symmetry.space_group_name_H-M   'P 1'
#
loop_
_entity.id
_entity.type
_entity.pdbx_description
1 polymer ?
#
loop_
_entity_poly.entity_id
_entity_poly.type
_entity_poly.pdbx_seq_one_letter_code
_entity_poly.pdbx_strand_id
1 'polypeptide(L)'
;MAWQLQFTSVEAGPAGRAGFQFVAESAGLPQGLTDKIARHLAYKPPPGAPLAPSPEQIARMPVALAYGSLGTAGHPGAPEGSSRSHGELSVLTRCVYLGRDYSGRYGNFLGHAIVATEEEMTGLRPVELWGSPLWQDVPASPGADLPELSDLPPGDGADPDALAAWLASGGAAAYARLGGLLETVTLALAGGHGRLVLVSADTDEIVRWISVLSYSLPWPVAARLSFLTYSADPAAAPHLVVGTTPDVWLPADIKAAVLRLDDPPDAAAPAPGRFARTVADCWRRGDLDGIDAISELAWRGAGAEAGGPGELGVPSGRASDGVPGGRAFEPEMGAALLAFCRGDATVTAEEQAAIARGLSRDLPDWLWEDLARATGRMGFELAAAVRAHAPAETAERCALRCAALALADPALPAPAPARLPETRASLAPDAARALAAVGDLEELGRAVRTAHAVGAPVTAADLERAARTLVRDGLGDLARLLERLPPHLRETAVTGVVAGLEESDDDVRTRMLTDEVCERLWARDLAHAPRTGTAVVRSLARRQRLSRVEATRELLRLVPPDDPAAARSRPATEEAELTNGTNARNRAEGAGSEEPRIPGAVGNRDGTGPGNHAQGAGSEEPRFAGAVGGRDGTGPGSRAEGAGREGGGVVGGRDAGIGEIWARAPGVAEVAALVEGAGAVLGDVPVLGDVPARAFLAAGLEDPETVRLARQVRGAVPGYPAKDAEAVLLAAGVREAADPPDAAALLVRLDELARETHEELHAAAWEVAAAAVAERDPRFRTEVVRRLPDEARSVLARAWVAARTPREEEPALLEVAVRLHLAGETVPELDSWARSRLSGWSMFGSAEARFRRDTELLAGLRELRDAARGRRGRKRGDR
;
A
#
# COMPACT_ATOMS: atom_id res chain seq x y z
N MET A 1 42.71 -20.65 48.62
CA MET A 1 44.13 -20.59 48.95
C MET A 1 44.95 -20.90 47.71
N ALA A 2 45.76 -19.93 47.26
CA ALA A 2 46.64 -20.09 46.10
C ALA A 2 48.02 -20.65 46.51
N TRP A 3 48.68 -21.36 45.61
CA TRP A 3 50.02 -21.94 45.82
C TRP A 3 51.10 -21.16 45.09
N GLN A 4 52.32 -21.12 45.63
CA GLN A 4 53.47 -20.51 44.95
C GLN A 4 54.66 -21.46 44.83
N LEU A 5 55.47 -21.27 43.79
CA LEU A 5 56.70 -22.01 43.54
C LEU A 5 57.78 -21.11 42.96
N GLN A 6 59.05 -21.39 43.26
CA GLN A 6 60.20 -20.72 42.66
C GLN A 6 61.10 -21.68 41.89
N PHE A 7 61.57 -21.25 40.73
CA PHE A 7 62.35 -22.02 39.77
C PHE A 7 63.57 -21.22 39.31
N THR A 8 64.78 -21.76 39.49
CA THR A 8 66.03 -21.11 39.08
C THR A 8 67.15 -22.15 38.95
N SER A 9 68.28 -21.77 38.36
CA SER A 9 69.48 -22.61 38.31
C SER A 9 70.24 -22.57 39.63
N VAL A 10 70.52 -23.73 40.24
CA VAL A 10 71.26 -23.88 41.50
C VAL A 10 72.31 -24.99 41.44
N GLU A 11 73.35 -24.88 42.27
CA GLU A 11 74.42 -25.88 42.38
C GLU A 11 73.91 -27.18 43.05
N ALA A 12 73.11 -27.04 44.10
CA ALA A 12 72.45 -28.12 44.81
C ALA A 12 71.03 -27.69 45.20
N GLY A 13 70.02 -28.43 44.71
CA GLY A 13 68.61 -28.19 45.00
C GLY A 13 67.87 -29.46 45.44
N PRO A 14 66.54 -29.38 45.69
CA PRO A 14 65.74 -30.49 46.21
C PRO A 14 65.79 -31.77 45.37
N ALA A 15 66.04 -31.66 44.06
CA ALA A 15 66.18 -32.83 43.17
C ALA A 15 67.56 -33.51 43.25
N GLY A 16 68.50 -32.98 44.06
CA GLY A 16 69.85 -33.52 44.23
C GLY A 16 70.76 -33.39 42.99
N ARG A 17 70.37 -32.56 42.01
CA ARG A 17 71.10 -32.31 40.77
C ARG A 17 71.39 -30.82 40.63
N ALA A 18 72.45 -30.48 39.89
CA ALA A 18 72.74 -29.09 39.55
C ALA A 18 71.95 -28.66 38.31
N GLY A 19 71.63 -27.36 38.21
CA GLY A 19 70.88 -26.77 37.09
C GLY A 19 69.48 -26.27 37.48
N PHE A 20 68.67 -25.98 36.47
CA PHE A 20 67.31 -25.45 36.61
C PHE A 20 66.36 -26.47 37.25
N GLN A 21 65.78 -26.11 38.39
CA GLN A 21 64.78 -26.90 39.11
C GLN A 21 63.93 -26.01 40.00
N PHE A 22 62.84 -26.56 40.54
CA PHE A 22 62.08 -25.90 41.60
C PHE A 22 62.90 -25.90 42.89
N VAL A 23 63.12 -24.72 43.46
CA VAL A 23 63.95 -24.53 44.66
C VAL A 23 63.13 -24.31 45.92
N ALA A 24 61.88 -23.87 45.80
CA ALA A 24 60.98 -23.63 46.92
C ALA A 24 59.52 -23.76 46.44
N GLU A 25 58.64 -24.28 47.29
CA GLU A 25 57.22 -24.46 47.00
C GLU A 25 56.37 -24.28 48.27
N SER A 26 55.11 -23.88 48.09
CA SER A 26 54.12 -23.90 49.17
C SER A 26 53.68 -25.33 49.49
N ALA A 27 53.36 -25.59 50.75
CA ALA A 27 52.80 -26.87 51.17
C ALA A 27 51.45 -27.18 50.49
N GLY A 28 51.18 -28.46 50.22
CA GLY A 28 49.88 -28.92 49.74
C GLY A 28 49.61 -28.73 48.24
N LEU A 29 50.63 -28.45 47.43
CA LEU A 29 50.49 -28.40 45.98
C LEU A 29 49.95 -29.73 45.40
N PRO A 30 48.92 -29.72 44.53
CA PRO A 30 48.42 -30.94 43.91
C PRO A 30 49.49 -31.69 43.09
N GLN A 31 49.51 -33.02 43.21
CA GLN A 31 50.49 -33.87 42.53
C GLN A 31 50.39 -33.76 40.99
N GLY A 32 51.54 -33.73 40.32
CA GLY A 32 51.62 -33.71 38.84
C GLY A 32 51.46 -32.33 38.20
N LEU A 33 51.27 -31.25 38.98
CA LEU A 33 51.21 -29.89 38.44
C LEU A 33 52.59 -29.32 38.07
N THR A 34 53.65 -29.74 38.77
CA THR A 34 55.01 -29.26 38.58
C THR A 34 55.48 -29.36 37.12
N ASP A 35 55.20 -30.47 36.44
CA ASP A 35 55.54 -30.67 35.02
C ASP A 35 54.72 -29.81 34.06
N LYS A 36 53.48 -29.44 34.45
CA LYS A 36 52.66 -28.51 33.67
C LYS A 36 53.16 -27.08 33.85
N ILE A 37 53.41 -26.67 35.10
CA ILE A 37 53.90 -25.33 35.46
C ILE A 37 55.27 -25.07 34.82
N ALA A 38 56.17 -26.06 34.81
CA ALA A 38 57.49 -25.93 34.20
C ALA A 38 57.45 -25.51 32.72
N ARG A 39 56.38 -25.83 31.98
CA ARG A 39 56.21 -25.43 30.57
C ARG A 39 55.95 -23.93 30.39
N HIS A 40 55.51 -23.26 31.45
CA HIS A 40 55.31 -21.80 31.50
C HIS A 40 56.52 -21.07 32.10
N LEU A 41 57.56 -21.79 32.53
CA LEU A 41 58.77 -21.25 33.16
C LEU A 41 59.95 -21.33 32.20
N ALA A 42 59.97 -20.42 31.24
CA ALA A 42 61.08 -20.25 30.31
C ALA A 42 61.39 -18.77 30.14
N TYR A 43 62.68 -18.42 30.10
CA TYR A 43 63.13 -17.08 29.83
C TYR A 43 64.39 -17.10 28.98
N LYS A 44 64.42 -16.24 27.97
CA LYS A 44 65.61 -15.96 27.15
C LYS A 44 65.72 -14.45 27.01
N PRO A 45 66.89 -13.84 27.26
CA PRO A 45 67.05 -12.40 27.06
C PRO A 45 66.84 -12.03 25.58
N PRO A 46 66.46 -10.77 25.28
CA PRO A 46 66.28 -10.32 23.89
C PRO A 46 67.53 -10.57 23.05
N PRO A 47 67.43 -10.92 21.75
CA PRO A 47 68.60 -11.16 20.91
C PRO A 47 69.63 -10.03 20.86
N GLY A 48 69.18 -8.78 21.02
CA GLY A 48 69.99 -7.56 21.09
C GLY A 48 70.59 -7.28 22.47
N ALA A 49 70.29 -8.10 23.49
CA ALA A 49 70.88 -7.98 24.81
C ALA A 49 72.41 -8.23 24.78
N PRO A 50 73.21 -7.49 25.56
CA PRO A 50 74.64 -7.78 25.69
C PRO A 50 74.89 -9.21 26.17
N LEU A 51 75.95 -9.86 25.67
CA LEU A 51 76.36 -11.21 26.12
C LEU A 51 76.79 -11.24 27.60
N ALA A 52 77.28 -10.11 28.12
CA ALA A 52 77.70 -9.94 29.51
C ALA A 52 77.11 -8.63 30.08
N PRO A 53 75.83 -8.63 30.46
CA PRO A 53 75.13 -7.42 30.89
C PRO A 53 75.60 -6.94 32.28
N SER A 54 75.60 -5.61 32.47
CA SER A 54 75.78 -4.95 33.78
C SER A 54 74.53 -5.08 34.65
N PRO A 55 74.60 -4.81 35.97
CA PRO A 55 73.42 -4.79 36.83
C PRO A 55 72.31 -3.86 36.34
N GLU A 56 72.66 -2.67 35.83
CA GLU A 56 71.69 -1.71 35.28
C GLU A 56 71.05 -2.23 33.98
N GLN A 57 71.79 -2.98 33.18
CA GLN A 57 71.27 -3.62 31.97
C GLN A 57 70.36 -4.80 32.31
N ILE A 58 70.70 -5.57 33.35
CA ILE A 58 69.86 -6.66 33.88
C ILE A 58 68.52 -6.10 34.38
N ALA A 59 68.55 -4.98 35.12
CA ALA A 59 67.34 -4.33 35.63
C ALA A 59 66.40 -3.79 34.51
N ARG A 60 66.92 -3.61 33.29
CA ARG A 60 66.14 -3.19 32.11
C ARG A 60 65.69 -4.36 31.23
N MET A 61 66.06 -5.60 31.58
CA MET A 61 65.60 -6.76 30.84
C MET A 61 64.07 -6.88 30.98
N PRO A 62 63.37 -7.29 29.92
CA PRO A 62 61.92 -7.41 29.96
C PRO A 62 61.51 -8.45 31.01
N VAL A 63 60.45 -8.16 31.76
CA VAL A 63 59.84 -9.14 32.65
C VAL A 63 58.89 -10.01 31.83
N ALA A 64 58.93 -11.33 32.01
CA ALA A 64 57.98 -12.23 31.34
C ALA A 64 56.93 -12.70 32.33
N LEU A 65 55.74 -12.09 32.28
CA LEU A 65 54.55 -12.57 32.98
C LEU A 65 53.71 -13.40 32.01
N ALA A 66 53.44 -14.65 32.37
CA ALA A 66 52.55 -15.54 31.65
C ALA A 66 51.30 -15.82 32.47
N TYR A 67 50.17 -16.00 31.79
CA TYR A 67 48.91 -16.47 32.37
C TYR A 67 48.27 -17.52 31.46
N GLY A 68 47.80 -18.63 32.04
CA GLY A 68 47.05 -19.66 31.29
C GLY A 68 46.36 -20.69 32.18
N SER A 69 45.55 -21.55 31.56
CA SER A 69 44.85 -22.66 32.25
C SER A 69 45.72 -23.91 32.33
N LEU A 70 45.73 -24.57 33.49
CA LEU A 70 46.34 -25.89 33.73
C LEU A 70 45.32 -27.04 33.55
N GLY A 71 44.06 -26.70 33.28
CA GLY A 71 42.90 -27.59 33.26
C GLY A 71 42.46 -28.05 34.65
N THR A 72 41.49 -28.95 34.70
CA THR A 72 41.02 -29.55 35.96
C THR A 72 42.08 -30.50 36.52
N ALA A 73 42.44 -30.34 37.79
CA ALA A 73 43.25 -31.33 38.48
C ALA A 73 42.39 -32.56 38.81
N GLY A 74 42.52 -33.62 38.01
CA GLY A 74 42.01 -34.94 38.39
C GLY A 74 42.84 -35.50 39.54
N HIS A 75 42.20 -36.02 40.58
CA HIS A 75 42.87 -36.67 41.71
C HIS A 75 43.03 -38.17 41.38
N PRO A 76 44.22 -38.68 41.00
CA PRO A 76 44.38 -40.10 40.72
C PRO A 76 44.51 -40.83 42.07
N GLY A 77 43.48 -41.60 42.46
CA GLY A 77 43.52 -42.46 43.65
C GLY A 77 42.87 -41.90 44.92
N ALA A 78 42.07 -40.83 44.82
CA ALA A 78 41.25 -40.39 45.95
C ALA A 78 40.15 -41.42 46.25
N PRO A 79 39.98 -41.88 47.50
CA PRO A 79 38.88 -42.77 47.85
C PRO A 79 37.55 -42.07 47.58
N GLU A 80 36.59 -42.81 46.99
CA GLU A 80 35.22 -42.38 46.77
C GLU A 80 34.65 -41.82 48.09
N GLY A 81 34.53 -40.49 48.18
CA GLY A 81 34.09 -39.78 49.40
C GLY A 81 34.92 -38.57 49.82
N SER A 82 36.13 -38.36 49.30
CA SER A 82 36.90 -37.11 49.55
C SER A 82 36.49 -36.00 48.57
N SER A 83 35.44 -35.27 48.95
CA SER A 83 34.76 -34.25 48.13
C SER A 83 35.49 -32.90 48.09
N ARG A 84 36.72 -32.83 47.56
CA ARG A 84 37.31 -31.54 47.14
C ARG A 84 37.92 -31.65 45.75
N SER A 85 37.06 -31.68 44.74
CA SER A 85 37.42 -31.21 43.40
C SER A 85 37.87 -29.74 43.53
N HIS A 86 39.06 -29.39 43.03
CA HIS A 86 39.60 -28.02 43.09
C HIS A 86 39.20 -27.13 41.91
N GLY A 87 38.18 -27.55 41.13
CA GLY A 87 37.76 -26.80 39.94
C GLY A 87 38.84 -26.71 38.86
N GLU A 88 38.69 -25.75 37.95
CA GLU A 88 39.71 -25.43 36.96
C GLU A 88 40.84 -24.61 37.62
N LEU A 89 42.09 -24.98 37.34
CA LEU A 89 43.26 -24.30 37.89
C LEU A 89 43.91 -23.40 36.84
N SER A 90 44.29 -22.21 37.26
CA SER A 90 45.06 -21.26 36.46
C SER A 90 46.48 -21.12 37.00
N VAL A 91 47.41 -20.76 36.11
CA VAL A 91 48.79 -20.46 36.47
C VAL A 91 49.16 -19.05 36.02
N LEU A 92 49.82 -18.31 36.91
CA LEU A 92 50.58 -17.12 36.59
C LEU A 92 52.05 -17.41 36.81
N THR A 93 52.92 -17.07 35.86
CA THR A 93 54.37 -17.16 36.05
C THR A 93 55.01 -15.82 35.77
N ARG A 94 55.93 -15.37 36.63
CA ARG A 94 56.78 -14.21 36.40
C ARG A 94 58.23 -14.65 36.34
N CYS A 95 58.86 -14.44 35.20
CA CYS A 95 60.27 -14.71 34.99
C CYS A 95 61.07 -13.41 34.88
N VAL A 96 62.13 -13.28 35.69
CA VAL A 96 63.07 -12.16 35.65
C VAL A 96 64.50 -12.65 35.46
N TYR A 97 65.27 -11.94 34.63
CA TYR A 97 66.65 -12.30 34.34
C TYR A 97 67.56 -11.99 35.54
N LEU A 98 68.36 -12.97 35.98
CA LEU A 98 69.31 -12.81 37.09
C LEU A 98 70.76 -12.60 36.64
N GLY A 99 71.05 -12.78 35.34
CA GLY A 99 72.42 -12.75 34.83
C GLY A 99 73.09 -14.13 34.94
N ARG A 100 74.02 -14.26 35.89
CA ARG A 100 74.87 -15.46 36.02
C ARG A 100 74.21 -16.54 36.86
N ASP A 101 74.44 -17.80 36.49
CA ASP A 101 74.12 -18.94 37.34
C ASP A 101 75.26 -19.25 38.33
N TYR A 102 75.09 -20.31 39.13
CA TYR A 102 76.11 -20.78 40.08
C TYR A 102 77.45 -21.15 39.43
N SER A 103 77.47 -21.44 38.12
CA SER A 103 78.68 -21.76 37.34
C SER A 103 79.36 -20.51 36.76
N GLY A 104 78.77 -19.33 36.96
CA GLY A 104 79.23 -18.05 36.40
C GLY A 104 78.79 -17.82 34.94
N ARG A 105 77.97 -18.71 34.35
CA ARG A 105 77.47 -18.57 32.98
C ARG A 105 76.27 -17.63 32.95
N TYR A 106 76.24 -16.74 31.98
CA TYR A 106 75.06 -15.91 31.72
C TYR A 106 73.92 -16.74 31.14
N GLY A 107 72.70 -16.47 31.61
CA GLY A 107 71.50 -17.22 31.21
C GLY A 107 70.58 -17.59 32.36
N ASN A 108 70.91 -17.22 33.61
CA ASN A 108 70.08 -17.53 34.77
C ASN A 108 68.87 -16.59 34.86
N PHE A 109 67.75 -17.13 35.35
CA PHE A 109 66.53 -16.38 35.61
C PHE A 109 65.81 -16.96 36.82
N LEU A 110 65.04 -16.13 37.51
CA LEU A 110 64.09 -16.54 38.54
C LEU A 110 62.72 -16.61 37.90
N GLY A 111 62.13 -17.79 37.88
CA GLY A 111 60.72 -18.01 37.59
C GLY A 111 59.94 -18.17 38.89
N HIS A 112 58.98 -17.29 39.15
CA HIS A 112 58.05 -17.39 40.27
C HIS A 112 56.67 -17.76 39.70
N ALA A 113 56.11 -18.89 40.10
CA ALA A 113 54.78 -19.34 39.68
C ALA A 113 53.76 -19.20 40.82
N ILE A 114 52.55 -18.77 40.49
CA ILE A 114 51.35 -18.83 41.32
C ILE A 114 50.34 -19.73 40.64
N VAL A 115 49.76 -20.65 41.40
CA VAL A 115 48.63 -21.49 40.97
C VAL A 115 47.41 -21.08 41.78
N ALA A 116 46.35 -20.68 41.08
CA ALA A 116 45.14 -20.19 41.69
C ALA A 116 43.90 -20.92 41.15
N THR A 117 42.89 -21.06 42.00
CA THR A 117 41.55 -21.53 41.61
C THR A 117 40.75 -20.40 40.96
N GLU A 118 39.67 -20.74 40.25
CA GLU A 118 38.74 -19.75 39.69
C GLU A 118 38.16 -18.81 40.77
N GLU A 119 37.88 -19.35 41.97
CA GLU A 119 37.37 -18.58 43.10
C GLU A 119 38.36 -17.50 43.56
N GLU A 120 39.66 -17.84 43.62
CA GLU A 120 40.72 -16.87 43.98
C GLU A 120 40.95 -15.81 42.90
N MET A 121 40.68 -16.13 41.64
CA MET A 121 40.79 -15.19 40.52
C MET A 121 39.52 -14.35 40.33
N THR A 122 38.47 -14.61 41.11
CA THR A 122 37.18 -13.92 40.96
C THR A 122 37.32 -12.43 41.27
N GLY A 123 36.88 -11.59 40.32
CA GLY A 123 36.96 -10.14 40.43
C GLY A 123 38.32 -9.54 40.06
N LEU A 124 39.35 -10.35 39.83
CA LEU A 124 40.67 -9.91 39.39
C LEU A 124 40.86 -10.17 37.89
N ARG A 125 41.57 -9.27 37.21
CA ARG A 125 42.14 -9.51 35.88
C ARG A 125 43.57 -10.03 36.07
N PRO A 126 43.97 -11.17 35.49
CA PRO A 126 45.29 -11.75 35.75
C PRO A 126 46.48 -10.81 35.48
N VAL A 127 46.33 -9.88 34.53
CA VAL A 127 47.34 -8.88 34.20
C VAL A 127 47.56 -7.83 35.29
N GLU A 128 46.58 -7.60 36.18
CA GLU A 128 46.75 -6.72 37.35
C GLU A 128 47.85 -7.21 38.27
N LEU A 129 48.13 -8.51 38.27
CA LEU A 129 49.20 -9.06 39.08
C LEU A 129 50.59 -8.70 38.55
N TRP A 130 50.77 -8.11 37.37
CA TRP A 130 52.07 -7.71 36.81
C TRP A 130 52.99 -6.98 37.79
N GLY A 131 52.47 -5.93 38.43
CA GLY A 131 53.20 -5.10 39.39
C GLY A 131 52.95 -5.50 40.84
N SER A 132 52.38 -6.67 41.10
CA SER A 132 51.94 -7.05 42.44
C SER A 132 53.14 -7.24 43.40
N PRO A 133 53.01 -6.82 44.67
CA PRO A 133 54.05 -6.99 45.69
C PRO A 133 54.30 -8.46 46.09
N LEU A 134 53.48 -9.40 45.61
CA LEU A 134 53.69 -10.83 45.84
C LEU A 134 54.95 -11.37 45.14
N TRP A 135 55.41 -10.70 44.08
CA TRP A 135 56.52 -11.20 43.27
C TRP A 135 57.84 -11.02 44.01
N GLN A 136 58.74 -11.98 43.80
CA GLN A 136 60.07 -11.98 44.39
C GLN A 136 61.07 -11.77 43.26
N ASP A 137 62.07 -10.92 43.48
CA ASP A 137 63.17 -10.69 42.55
C ASP A 137 64.46 -11.42 42.96
N VAL A 138 64.43 -12.06 44.14
CA VAL A 138 65.55 -12.84 44.68
C VAL A 138 65.07 -14.27 44.94
N PRO A 139 65.81 -15.30 44.48
CA PRO A 139 65.44 -16.69 44.73
C PRO A 139 65.52 -17.03 46.22
N ALA A 140 64.54 -17.80 46.69
CA ALA A 140 64.56 -18.42 48.00
C ALA A 140 65.71 -19.44 48.12
N SER A 141 66.09 -19.72 49.37
CA SER A 141 67.06 -20.80 49.63
C SER A 141 66.47 -22.15 49.18
N PRO A 142 67.27 -23.03 48.55
CA PRO A 142 66.79 -24.34 48.15
C PRO A 142 66.21 -25.15 49.31
N GLY A 143 65.00 -25.67 49.14
CA GLY A 143 64.24 -26.42 50.16
C GLY A 143 63.46 -25.53 51.15
N ALA A 144 63.39 -24.21 50.94
CA ALA A 144 62.57 -23.35 51.78
C ALA A 144 61.07 -23.55 51.53
N ASP A 145 60.28 -23.55 52.60
CA ASP A 145 58.82 -23.51 52.53
C ASP A 145 58.37 -22.08 52.21
N LEU A 146 57.57 -21.92 51.15
CA LEU A 146 56.98 -20.61 50.82
C LEU A 146 55.67 -20.41 51.58
N PRO A 147 55.37 -19.17 52.03
CA PRO A 147 54.14 -18.89 52.77
C PRO A 147 52.89 -19.17 51.92
N GLU A 148 51.79 -19.52 52.57
CA GLU A 148 50.49 -19.64 51.89
C GLU A 148 50.00 -18.25 51.42
N LEU A 149 49.41 -18.20 50.22
CA LEU A 149 48.80 -16.99 49.68
C LEU A 149 47.28 -17.04 49.91
N SER A 150 46.83 -16.26 50.89
CA SER A 150 45.40 -16.08 51.18
C SER A 150 44.73 -15.01 50.31
N ASP A 151 45.52 -14.13 49.71
CA ASP A 151 45.07 -13.00 48.89
C ASP A 151 46.06 -12.76 47.73
N LEU A 152 45.55 -12.19 46.64
CA LEU A 152 46.28 -11.87 45.41
C LEU A 152 46.15 -10.37 45.13
N PRO A 153 46.92 -9.51 45.84
CA PRO A 153 46.76 -8.06 45.70
C PRO A 153 47.17 -7.60 44.30
N PRO A 154 46.36 -6.80 43.59
CA PRO A 154 46.76 -6.22 42.32
C PRO A 154 47.94 -5.25 42.50
N GLY A 155 48.72 -5.05 41.43
CA GLY A 155 49.74 -4.02 41.36
C GLY A 155 49.25 -2.73 40.71
N ASP A 156 50.03 -1.66 40.82
CA ASP A 156 49.65 -0.31 40.34
C ASP A 156 49.69 -0.14 38.80
N GLY A 157 50.14 -1.16 38.06
CA GLY A 157 50.43 -1.07 36.62
C GLY A 157 49.24 -1.21 35.68
N ALA A 158 48.05 -1.58 36.20
CA ALA A 158 46.88 -1.91 35.39
C ALA A 158 45.60 -1.19 35.85
N ASP A 159 45.73 -0.04 36.51
CA ASP A 159 44.60 0.77 36.95
C ASP A 159 43.74 1.26 35.76
N PRO A 160 42.41 0.99 35.72
CA PRO A 160 41.54 1.36 34.60
C PRO A 160 41.53 2.86 34.26
N ASP A 161 41.54 3.73 35.26
CA ASP A 161 41.50 5.19 35.05
C ASP A 161 42.82 5.68 34.43
N ALA A 162 43.96 5.18 34.93
CA ALA A 162 45.26 5.43 34.33
C ALA A 162 45.36 4.92 32.88
N LEU A 163 44.77 3.75 32.58
CA LEU A 163 44.70 3.20 31.23
C LEU A 163 43.84 4.07 30.30
N ALA A 164 42.71 4.59 30.79
CA ALA A 164 41.86 5.50 30.03
C ALA A 164 42.60 6.80 29.68
N ALA A 165 43.30 7.39 30.66
CA ALA A 165 44.12 8.58 30.45
C ALA A 165 45.27 8.33 29.45
N TRP A 166 45.90 7.16 29.53
CA TRP A 166 46.93 6.74 28.60
C TRP A 166 46.39 6.58 27.17
N LEU A 167 45.26 5.90 26.97
CA LEU A 167 44.61 5.78 25.65
C LEU A 167 44.26 7.15 25.07
N ALA A 168 43.72 8.05 25.91
CA ALA A 168 43.39 9.41 25.49
C ALA A 168 44.62 10.18 25.01
N SER A 169 45.78 9.98 25.65
CA SER A 169 47.05 10.62 25.24
C SER A 169 47.53 10.17 23.85
N GLY A 170 47.18 8.95 23.43
CA GLY A 170 47.47 8.41 22.10
C GLY A 170 46.48 8.84 21.00
N GLY A 171 45.39 9.54 21.37
CA GLY A 171 44.40 10.10 20.46
C GLY A 171 43.66 9.05 19.61
N ALA A 172 43.19 9.47 18.43
CA ALA A 172 42.39 8.62 17.54
C ALA A 172 43.09 7.32 17.12
N ALA A 173 44.42 7.35 16.97
CA ALA A 173 45.19 6.18 16.57
C ALA A 173 45.15 5.07 17.64
N ALA A 174 45.20 5.43 18.92
CA ALA A 174 45.09 4.46 20.01
C ALA A 174 43.73 3.75 20.01
N TYR A 175 42.63 4.48 19.82
CA TYR A 175 41.30 3.85 19.76
C TYR A 175 41.08 3.00 18.50
N ALA A 176 41.65 3.39 17.36
CA ALA A 176 41.63 2.56 16.15
C ALA A 176 42.40 1.26 16.37
N ARG A 177 43.57 1.34 17.01
CA ARG A 177 44.37 0.16 17.39
C ARG A 177 43.62 -0.74 18.37
N LEU A 178 43.00 -0.17 19.40
CA LEU A 178 42.16 -0.90 20.34
C LEU A 178 41.06 -1.69 19.62
N GLY A 179 40.35 -1.05 18.68
CA GLY A 179 39.33 -1.72 17.87
C GLY A 179 39.88 -2.93 17.11
N GLY A 180 41.01 -2.79 16.41
CA GLY A 180 41.63 -3.91 15.68
C GLY A 180 42.15 -5.03 16.59
N LEU A 181 42.68 -4.67 17.76
CA LEU A 181 43.13 -5.64 18.76
C LEU A 181 41.96 -6.42 19.36
N LEU A 182 40.86 -5.75 19.71
CA LEU A 182 39.65 -6.39 20.22
C LEU A 182 39.07 -7.34 19.20
N GLU A 183 38.96 -6.94 17.93
CA GLU A 183 38.48 -7.81 16.84
C GLU A 183 39.32 -9.09 16.72
N THR A 184 40.65 -8.95 16.75
CA THR A 184 41.55 -10.10 16.65
C THR A 184 41.39 -11.05 17.84
N VAL A 185 41.27 -10.50 19.05
CA VAL A 185 41.13 -11.28 20.28
C VAL A 185 39.77 -11.97 20.37
N THR A 186 38.67 -11.29 20.01
CA THR A 186 37.33 -11.89 20.02
C THR A 186 37.22 -13.02 19.01
N LEU A 187 37.77 -12.86 17.79
CA LEU A 187 37.82 -13.92 16.80
C LEU A 187 38.63 -15.14 17.27
N ALA A 188 39.78 -14.90 17.91
CA ALA A 188 40.61 -15.99 18.45
C ALA A 188 39.90 -16.75 19.59
N LEU A 189 39.22 -16.03 20.49
CA LEU A 189 38.45 -16.61 21.59
C LEU A 189 37.22 -17.39 21.11
N ALA A 190 36.54 -16.91 20.06
CA ALA A 190 35.37 -17.57 19.49
C ALA A 190 35.74 -18.81 18.65
N GLY A 191 36.79 -18.72 17.82
CA GLY A 191 37.23 -19.82 16.96
C GLY A 191 38.07 -20.88 17.68
N GLY A 192 38.58 -20.59 18.88
CA GLY A 192 39.49 -21.47 19.63
C GLY A 192 40.86 -21.64 18.97
N HIS A 193 41.15 -20.87 17.92
CA HIS A 193 42.41 -20.88 17.18
C HIS A 193 42.75 -19.47 16.71
N GLY A 194 44.05 -19.15 16.73
CA GLY A 194 44.55 -17.81 16.43
C GLY A 194 45.41 -17.29 17.58
N ARG A 195 46.39 -16.45 17.25
CA ARG A 195 47.31 -15.83 18.19
C ARG A 195 47.55 -14.39 17.76
N LEU A 196 47.70 -13.51 18.74
CA LEU A 196 48.10 -12.14 18.57
C LEU A 196 49.51 -11.96 19.14
N VAL A 197 50.45 -11.48 18.32
CA VAL A 197 51.81 -11.14 18.74
C VAL A 197 51.94 -9.62 18.79
N LEU A 198 52.24 -9.08 19.98
CA LEU A 198 52.48 -7.66 20.20
C LEU A 198 53.98 -7.39 20.22
N VAL A 199 54.43 -6.47 19.38
CA VAL A 199 55.86 -6.11 19.27
C VAL A 199 56.04 -4.69 19.78
N SER A 200 56.80 -4.52 20.87
CA SER A 200 57.24 -3.21 21.38
C SER A 200 58.61 -3.33 22.05
N ALA A 201 59.39 -2.25 21.98
CA ALA A 201 60.63 -2.15 22.75
C ALA A 201 60.36 -1.97 24.25
N ASP A 202 59.17 -1.49 24.62
CA ASP A 202 58.73 -1.30 26.00
C ASP A 202 57.73 -2.40 26.41
N THR A 203 58.11 -3.23 27.39
CA THR A 203 57.23 -4.29 27.89
C THR A 203 56.05 -3.73 28.68
N ASP A 204 56.19 -2.54 29.29
CA ASP A 204 55.09 -1.89 29.99
C ASP A 204 54.00 -1.42 29.02
N GLU A 205 54.35 -1.11 27.76
CA GLU A 205 53.37 -0.83 26.71
C GLU A 205 52.55 -2.09 26.36
N ILE A 206 53.22 -3.24 26.23
CA ILE A 206 52.56 -4.54 25.99
C ILE A 206 51.59 -4.86 27.14
N VAL A 207 52.03 -4.66 28.38
CA VAL A 207 51.20 -4.88 29.58
C VAL A 207 49.97 -3.96 29.57
N ARG A 208 50.12 -2.68 29.22
CA ARG A 208 49.00 -1.75 29.11
C ARG A 208 47.98 -2.19 28.07
N TRP A 209 48.43 -2.64 26.89
CA TRP A 209 47.52 -3.19 25.87
C TRP A 209 46.80 -4.46 26.32
N ILE A 210 47.51 -5.40 26.96
CA ILE A 210 46.88 -6.59 27.55
C ILE A 210 45.86 -6.18 28.61
N SER A 211 46.17 -5.18 29.43
CA SER A 211 45.28 -4.67 30.48
C SER A 211 44.00 -4.09 29.88
N VAL A 212 44.11 -3.20 28.90
CA VAL A 212 42.94 -2.63 28.20
C VAL A 212 42.10 -3.75 27.57
N LEU A 213 42.72 -4.76 26.95
CA LEU A 213 42.01 -5.92 26.41
C LEU A 213 41.29 -6.71 27.49
N SER A 214 41.94 -6.97 28.62
CA SER A 214 41.34 -7.68 29.76
C SER A 214 40.12 -6.94 30.32
N TYR A 215 40.19 -5.62 30.50
CA TYR A 215 39.07 -4.81 30.98
C TYR A 215 37.95 -4.62 29.96
N SER A 216 38.29 -4.64 28.67
CA SER A 216 37.32 -4.55 27.58
C SER A 216 36.44 -5.79 27.43
N LEU A 217 36.80 -6.90 28.08
CA LEU A 217 36.10 -8.17 27.99
C LEU A 217 35.34 -8.46 29.30
N PRO A 218 34.19 -9.16 29.23
CA PRO A 218 33.53 -9.67 30.43
C PRO A 218 34.49 -10.55 31.25
N TRP A 219 34.34 -10.54 32.58
CA TRP A 219 35.24 -11.29 33.48
C TRP A 219 35.44 -12.77 33.08
N PRO A 220 34.37 -13.56 32.80
CA PRO A 220 34.54 -14.96 32.41
C PRO A 220 35.32 -15.16 31.10
N VAL A 221 35.28 -14.16 30.21
CA VAL A 221 35.99 -14.18 28.92
C VAL A 221 37.44 -13.78 29.11
N ALA A 222 37.69 -12.73 29.90
CA ALA A 222 39.05 -12.29 30.21
C ALA A 222 39.82 -13.34 31.03
N ALA A 223 39.15 -14.11 31.88
CA ALA A 223 39.76 -15.25 32.57
C ALA A 223 40.29 -16.32 31.60
N ARG A 224 39.80 -16.36 30.35
CA ARG A 224 40.29 -17.25 29.30
C ARG A 224 41.33 -16.60 28.38
N LEU A 225 41.60 -15.31 28.54
CA LEU A 225 42.59 -14.58 27.78
C LEU A 225 44.00 -14.93 28.27
N SER A 226 44.54 -16.07 27.81
CA SER A 226 45.93 -16.43 28.08
C SER A 226 46.89 -15.44 27.44
N PHE A 227 47.90 -15.00 28.17
CA PHE A 227 48.89 -14.06 27.67
C PHE A 227 50.31 -14.37 28.17
N LEU A 228 51.29 -13.82 27.47
CA LEU A 228 52.69 -13.79 27.87
C LEU A 228 53.26 -12.42 27.49
N THR A 229 53.72 -11.62 28.44
CA THR A 229 54.16 -10.23 28.18
C THR A 229 55.48 -10.12 27.43
N TYR A 230 56.31 -11.16 27.48
CA TYR A 230 57.56 -11.22 26.73
C TYR A 230 57.98 -12.66 26.40
N SER A 231 58.35 -12.91 25.15
CA SER A 231 59.02 -14.12 24.70
C SER A 231 60.05 -13.80 23.62
N ALA A 232 61.24 -14.41 23.71
CA ALA A 232 62.21 -14.44 22.61
C ALA A 232 61.87 -15.50 21.54
N ASP A 233 60.81 -16.29 21.75
CA ASP A 233 60.30 -17.29 20.81
C ASP A 233 58.75 -17.26 20.84
N PRO A 234 58.13 -16.22 20.25
CA PRO A 234 56.69 -16.07 20.25
C PRO A 234 55.98 -17.10 19.37
N ALA A 235 56.69 -17.78 18.45
CA ALA A 235 56.15 -18.84 17.62
C ALA A 235 55.88 -20.12 18.44
N ALA A 236 56.74 -20.44 19.41
CA ALA A 236 56.58 -21.60 20.28
C ALA A 236 55.63 -21.36 21.48
N ALA A 237 55.36 -20.11 21.84
CA ALA A 237 54.54 -19.77 23.01
C ALA A 237 53.07 -20.20 22.83
N PRO A 238 52.44 -20.96 23.74
CA PRO A 238 51.07 -21.46 23.55
C PRO A 238 49.96 -20.42 23.81
N HIS A 239 50.31 -19.25 24.32
CA HIS A 239 49.36 -18.22 24.76
C HIS A 239 48.66 -17.53 23.57
N LEU A 240 47.47 -16.98 23.84
CA LEU A 240 46.66 -16.26 22.84
C LEU A 240 47.29 -14.92 22.50
N VAL A 241 47.72 -14.15 23.51
CA VAL A 241 48.43 -12.89 23.34
C VAL A 241 49.90 -13.07 23.75
N VAL A 242 50.84 -12.75 22.86
CA VAL A 242 52.27 -12.91 23.14
C VAL A 242 53.02 -11.61 22.82
N GLY A 243 53.62 -11.01 23.84
CA GLY A 243 54.53 -9.90 23.70
C GLY A 243 55.93 -10.33 23.29
N THR A 244 56.61 -9.48 22.52
CA THR A 244 58.00 -9.68 22.11
C THR A 244 58.65 -8.35 21.78
N THR A 245 59.97 -8.36 21.63
CA THR A 245 60.76 -7.16 21.31
C THR A 245 61.09 -7.07 19.81
N PRO A 246 61.36 -5.88 19.25
CA PRO A 246 61.53 -5.69 17.80
C PRO A 246 62.72 -6.44 17.19
N ASP A 247 63.71 -6.81 18.00
CA ASP A 247 64.92 -7.55 17.65
C ASP A 247 64.72 -9.07 17.60
N VAL A 248 63.55 -9.57 18.02
CA VAL A 248 63.18 -10.98 17.89
C VAL A 248 62.78 -11.27 16.45
N TRP A 249 63.40 -12.30 15.87
CA TRP A 249 63.04 -12.76 14.53
C TRP A 249 61.70 -13.48 14.54
N LEU A 250 60.77 -13.03 13.69
CA LEU A 250 59.48 -13.65 13.48
C LEU A 250 59.46 -14.38 12.13
N PRO A 251 59.14 -15.68 12.08
CA PRO A 251 58.95 -16.39 10.82
C PRO A 251 57.87 -15.73 9.96
N ALA A 252 58.09 -15.63 8.65
CA ALA A 252 57.10 -15.04 7.73
C ALA A 252 55.81 -15.89 7.63
N ASP A 253 55.89 -17.18 7.95
CA ASP A 253 54.79 -18.14 7.95
C ASP A 253 54.18 -18.37 9.35
N ILE A 254 54.50 -17.51 10.32
CA ILE A 254 53.91 -17.60 11.66
C ILE A 254 52.38 -17.51 11.56
N LYS A 255 51.69 -18.48 12.17
CA LYS A 255 50.22 -18.51 12.23
C LYS A 255 49.70 -17.60 13.35
N ALA A 256 50.00 -16.31 13.25
CA ALA A 256 49.59 -15.30 14.22
C ALA A 256 49.36 -13.93 13.52
N ALA A 257 48.45 -13.13 14.06
CA ALA A 257 48.38 -11.71 13.75
C ALA A 257 49.54 -11.01 14.47
N VAL A 258 50.44 -10.38 13.72
CA VAL A 258 51.59 -9.67 14.28
C VAL A 258 51.31 -8.17 14.22
N LEU A 259 51.31 -7.50 15.37
CA LEU A 259 51.11 -6.06 15.47
C LEU A 259 52.32 -5.40 16.12
N ARG A 260 52.95 -4.49 15.37
CA ARG A 260 53.98 -3.59 15.90
C ARG A 260 53.32 -2.36 16.49
N LEU A 261 53.54 -2.10 17.77
CA LEU A 261 52.88 -1.03 18.50
C LEU A 261 53.41 0.36 18.12
N ASP A 262 54.64 0.43 17.62
CA ASP A 262 55.24 1.66 17.07
C ASP A 262 54.67 2.04 15.68
N ASP A 263 54.11 1.07 14.93
CA ASP A 263 53.58 1.32 13.59
C ASP A 263 52.18 1.96 13.69
N PRO A 264 51.85 2.95 12.85
CA PRO A 264 50.51 3.53 12.83
C PRO A 264 49.46 2.43 12.53
N PRO A 265 48.23 2.55 13.07
CA PRO A 265 47.15 1.61 12.77
C PRO A 265 46.93 1.54 11.25
N ASP A 266 46.79 0.33 10.72
CA ASP A 266 46.57 0.14 9.29
C ASP A 266 45.20 0.70 8.88
N ALA A 267 45.22 1.78 8.10
CA ALA A 267 44.02 2.41 7.57
C ALA A 267 43.27 1.53 6.55
N ALA A 268 43.94 0.52 5.98
CA ALA A 268 43.34 -0.42 5.04
C ALA A 268 42.75 -1.66 5.71
N ALA A 269 42.91 -1.82 7.03
CA ALA A 269 42.31 -2.93 7.77
C ALA A 269 40.78 -2.87 7.69
N PRO A 270 40.08 -4.03 7.64
CA PRO A 270 38.64 -4.06 7.74
C PRO A 270 38.14 -3.31 8.97
N ALA A 271 37.00 -2.64 8.85
CA ALA A 271 36.39 -1.98 10.00
C ALA A 271 36.10 -3.02 11.09
N PRO A 272 36.45 -2.75 12.37
CA PRO A 272 36.17 -3.66 13.46
C PRO A 272 34.66 -3.93 13.63
N GLY A 273 34.31 -5.05 14.25
CA GLY A 273 32.94 -5.42 14.60
C GLY A 273 32.24 -4.38 15.49
N ARG A 274 30.94 -4.58 15.75
CA ARG A 274 30.14 -3.68 16.59
C ARG A 274 30.67 -3.69 18.03
N PHE A 275 31.02 -4.86 18.56
CA PHE A 275 31.61 -4.98 19.89
C PHE A 275 32.87 -4.13 20.04
N ALA A 276 33.88 -4.37 19.19
CA ALA A 276 35.16 -3.68 19.25
C ALA A 276 35.01 -2.15 19.12
N ARG A 277 34.16 -1.67 18.21
CA ARG A 277 33.90 -0.24 18.04
C ARG A 277 33.19 0.37 19.25
N THR A 278 32.17 -0.29 19.79
CA THR A 278 31.40 0.23 20.94
C THR A 278 32.26 0.29 22.19
N VAL A 279 33.09 -0.73 22.44
CA VAL A 279 34.02 -0.74 23.58
C VAL A 279 35.11 0.33 23.41
N ALA A 280 35.70 0.46 22.23
CA ALA A 280 36.67 1.52 21.97
C ALA A 280 36.07 2.94 22.15
N ASP A 281 34.79 3.11 21.82
CA ASP A 281 34.05 4.33 22.06
C ASP A 281 33.75 4.57 23.55
N CYS A 282 33.50 3.52 24.33
CA CYS A 282 33.35 3.61 25.79
C CYS A 282 34.67 4.09 26.43
N TRP A 283 35.79 3.48 26.07
CA TRP A 283 37.13 3.95 26.49
C TRP A 283 37.39 5.40 26.08
N ARG A 284 36.97 5.80 24.87
CA ARG A 284 37.13 7.18 24.40
C ARG A 284 36.36 8.19 25.25
N ARG A 285 35.23 7.78 25.82
CA ARG A 285 34.38 8.61 26.67
C ARG A 285 34.72 8.50 28.16
N GLY A 286 35.65 7.62 28.55
CA GLY A 286 35.91 7.30 29.95
C GLY A 286 34.74 6.59 30.63
N ASP A 287 33.95 5.85 29.86
CA ASP A 287 32.69 5.25 30.28
C ASP A 287 32.86 3.76 30.56
N LEU A 288 33.49 3.47 31.70
CA LEU A 288 33.77 2.09 32.14
C LEU A 288 32.48 1.34 32.49
N ASP A 289 31.50 2.02 33.07
CA ASP A 289 30.15 1.48 33.32
C ASP A 289 29.50 0.95 32.04
N GLY A 290 29.73 1.61 30.89
CA GLY A 290 29.29 1.14 29.59
C GLY A 290 29.91 -0.20 29.18
N ILE A 291 31.18 -0.44 29.50
CA ILE A 291 31.88 -1.70 29.21
C ILE A 291 31.30 -2.83 30.08
N ASP A 292 31.03 -2.53 31.34
CA ASP A 292 30.37 -3.47 32.26
C ASP A 292 28.94 -3.77 31.82
N ALA A 293 28.19 -2.76 31.34
CA ALA A 293 26.86 -2.95 30.78
C ALA A 293 26.89 -3.85 29.53
N ILE A 294 27.83 -3.68 28.60
CA ILE A 294 27.99 -4.60 27.46
C ILE A 294 28.21 -6.03 27.97
N SER A 295 29.03 -6.17 29.01
CA SER A 295 29.36 -7.47 29.59
C SER A 295 28.16 -8.15 30.22
N GLU A 296 27.33 -7.40 30.96
CA GLU A 296 26.07 -7.88 31.52
C GLU A 296 25.11 -8.32 30.40
N LEU A 297 24.97 -7.52 29.34
CA LEU A 297 24.04 -7.77 28.23
C LEU A 297 24.46 -8.93 27.33
N ALA A 298 25.76 -9.15 27.18
CA ALA A 298 26.30 -10.20 26.33
C ALA A 298 26.22 -11.60 26.96
N TRP A 299 25.91 -11.71 28.25
CA TRP A 299 25.87 -12.97 29.00
C TRP A 299 24.43 -13.47 29.17
N ARG A 300 24.01 -14.46 28.36
CA ARG A 300 22.62 -14.95 28.38
C ARG A 300 22.47 -16.37 28.86
N GLY A 301 21.45 -16.62 29.70
CA GLY A 301 20.93 -17.96 29.97
C GLY A 301 20.59 -18.69 28.68
N ALA A 302 21.05 -19.94 28.48
CA ALA A 302 20.25 -20.86 27.68
C ALA A 302 18.90 -21.00 28.41
N GLY A 303 17.92 -20.22 27.96
CA GLY A 303 16.54 -20.38 28.35
C GLY A 303 16.06 -21.76 27.90
N ALA A 304 15.39 -22.44 28.81
CA ALA A 304 14.80 -23.74 28.64
C ALA A 304 13.70 -23.73 27.56
N GLU A 305 14.05 -24.01 26.31
CA GLU A 305 13.10 -24.45 25.27
C GLU A 305 13.67 -25.64 24.50
N ALA A 306 13.69 -26.80 25.14
CA ALA A 306 13.77 -28.11 24.49
C ALA A 306 12.67 -29.00 25.06
N GLY A 307 11.42 -28.60 24.81
CA GLY A 307 10.20 -29.26 25.29
C GLY A 307 9.15 -29.37 24.18
N GLY A 308 9.54 -29.88 23.00
CA GLY A 308 8.62 -30.29 21.94
C GLY A 308 9.01 -31.67 21.42
N PRO A 309 8.11 -32.67 21.38
CA PRO A 309 8.43 -33.97 20.84
C PRO A 309 8.29 -33.95 19.31
N GLY A 310 9.36 -34.24 18.57
CA GLY A 310 9.24 -34.55 17.14
C GLY A 310 10.46 -34.30 16.27
N GLU A 311 11.21 -35.38 16.00
CA GLU A 311 11.88 -35.72 14.73
C GLU A 311 13.13 -34.93 14.24
N LEU A 312 14.28 -35.58 14.50
CA LEU A 312 15.34 -35.95 13.55
C LEU A 312 15.87 -34.88 12.57
N GLY A 313 16.93 -34.20 12.99
CA GLY A 313 17.89 -33.53 12.11
C GLY A 313 19.17 -33.19 12.87
N VAL A 314 20.21 -34.02 12.71
CA VAL A 314 21.53 -33.84 13.32
C VAL A 314 22.29 -32.69 12.62
N PRO A 315 22.91 -31.77 13.37
CA PRO A 315 24.23 -31.29 13.03
C PRO A 315 25.20 -31.62 14.17
N SER A 316 26.08 -32.58 13.91
CA SER A 316 27.21 -32.94 14.75
C SER A 316 28.31 -31.87 14.61
N GLY A 317 28.23 -30.84 15.44
CA GLY A 317 29.37 -29.98 15.79
C GLY A 317 29.63 -30.15 17.28
N ARG A 318 30.81 -30.66 17.65
CA ARG A 318 31.21 -30.88 19.04
C ARG A 318 31.04 -29.58 19.84
N ALA A 319 30.07 -29.57 20.75
CA ALA A 319 30.04 -28.65 21.88
C ALA A 319 31.34 -28.87 22.67
N SER A 320 32.19 -27.85 22.67
CA SER A 320 33.38 -27.80 23.51
C SER A 320 32.97 -27.80 24.98
N ASP A 321 33.75 -28.52 25.77
CA ASP A 321 33.55 -28.84 27.18
C ASP A 321 33.05 -27.68 28.07
N GLY A 322 31.92 -27.92 28.73
CA GLY A 322 31.78 -27.77 30.19
C GLY A 322 31.81 -26.38 30.81
N VAL A 323 30.77 -25.57 30.62
CA VAL A 323 30.28 -24.67 31.69
C VAL A 323 28.99 -25.28 32.27
N PRO A 324 28.88 -25.51 33.59
CA PRO A 324 27.60 -25.80 34.21
C PRO A 324 26.70 -24.56 34.05
N GLY A 325 25.78 -24.61 33.09
CA GLY A 325 24.77 -23.56 32.89
C GLY A 325 24.78 -22.83 31.55
N GLY A 326 25.04 -23.52 30.42
CA GLY A 326 24.43 -23.21 29.10
C GLY A 326 24.46 -21.79 28.53
N ARG A 327 25.20 -20.82 29.08
CA ARG A 327 25.17 -19.43 28.61
C ARG A 327 26.09 -19.21 27.40
N ALA A 328 25.54 -18.80 26.26
CA ALA A 328 26.34 -18.38 25.11
C ALA A 328 26.72 -16.90 25.24
N PHE A 329 27.99 -16.57 24.95
CA PHE A 329 28.47 -15.19 24.89
C PHE A 329 28.13 -14.56 23.55
N GLU A 330 27.34 -13.48 23.56
CA GLU A 330 26.97 -12.74 22.35
C GLU A 330 27.42 -11.25 22.43
N PRO A 331 28.72 -10.96 22.26
CA PRO A 331 29.28 -9.62 22.45
C PRO A 331 28.73 -8.58 21.47
N GLU A 332 28.55 -8.97 20.20
CA GLU A 332 28.04 -8.08 19.14
C GLU A 332 26.63 -7.58 19.47
N MET A 333 25.79 -8.44 20.05
CA MET A 333 24.42 -8.11 20.44
C MET A 333 24.36 -7.07 21.56
N GLY A 334 25.09 -7.33 22.65
CA GLY A 334 25.12 -6.44 23.82
C GLY A 334 25.65 -5.05 23.44
N ALA A 335 26.69 -5.02 22.61
CA ALA A 335 27.24 -3.79 22.08
C ALA A 335 26.26 -3.04 21.15
N ALA A 336 25.57 -3.75 20.24
CA ALA A 336 24.54 -3.15 19.39
C ALA A 336 23.40 -2.55 20.20
N LEU A 337 22.96 -3.24 21.25
CA LEU A 337 21.88 -2.80 22.14
C LEU A 337 22.28 -1.54 22.93
N LEU A 338 23.48 -1.50 23.50
CA LEU A 338 23.97 -0.32 24.20
C LEU A 338 24.15 0.87 23.24
N ALA A 339 24.75 0.64 22.07
CA ALA A 339 24.91 1.66 21.03
C ALA A 339 23.54 2.22 20.61
N PHE A 340 22.55 1.35 20.42
CA PHE A 340 21.18 1.74 20.08
C PHE A 340 20.58 2.63 21.18
N CYS A 341 20.65 2.21 22.44
CA CYS A 341 20.14 2.97 23.59
C CYS A 341 20.75 4.38 23.68
N ARG A 342 22.04 4.50 23.34
CA ARG A 342 22.81 5.75 23.42
C ARG A 342 22.64 6.73 22.26
N GLY A 343 21.80 6.42 21.28
CA GLY A 343 21.59 7.35 20.17
C GLY A 343 22.48 7.12 18.96
N ASP A 344 23.26 6.02 18.91
CA ASP A 344 24.16 5.77 17.79
C ASP A 344 23.36 5.53 16.50
N ALA A 345 23.50 6.46 15.55
CA ALA A 345 22.83 6.40 14.25
C ALA A 345 23.45 5.38 13.30
N THR A 346 24.61 4.81 13.63
CA THR A 346 25.27 3.77 12.84
C THR A 346 24.69 2.37 13.08
N VAL A 347 23.75 2.21 14.02
CA VAL A 347 23.09 0.92 14.28
C VAL A 347 22.19 0.55 13.10
N THR A 348 22.52 -0.56 12.44
CA THR A 348 21.86 -1.00 11.21
C THR A 348 20.53 -1.70 11.50
N ALA A 349 19.71 -1.88 10.46
CA ALA A 349 18.47 -2.66 10.56
C ALA A 349 18.74 -4.14 10.92
N GLU A 350 19.84 -4.71 10.42
CA GLU A 350 20.26 -6.08 10.72
C GLU A 350 20.64 -6.24 12.20
N GLU A 351 21.36 -5.25 12.75
CA GLU A 351 21.69 -5.21 14.18
C GLU A 351 20.42 -5.06 15.03
N GLN A 352 19.47 -4.20 14.63
CA GLN A 352 18.17 -4.11 15.33
C GLN A 352 17.38 -5.42 15.27
N ALA A 353 17.41 -6.14 14.15
CA ALA A 353 16.78 -7.44 14.00
C ALA A 353 17.46 -8.51 14.88
N ALA A 354 18.79 -8.45 15.00
CA ALA A 354 19.53 -9.27 15.94
C ALA A 354 19.07 -8.97 17.37
N ILE A 355 19.01 -7.70 17.78
CA ILE A 355 18.52 -7.27 19.10
C ILE A 355 17.12 -7.80 19.35
N ALA A 356 16.24 -7.69 18.35
CA ALA A 356 14.86 -8.18 18.43
C ALA A 356 14.77 -9.69 18.67
N ARG A 357 15.54 -10.49 17.92
CA ARG A 357 15.62 -11.95 18.13
C ARG A 357 16.20 -12.32 19.48
N GLY A 358 17.10 -11.47 19.97
CA GLY A 358 17.71 -11.68 21.26
C GLY A 358 16.76 -11.34 22.42
N LEU A 359 15.98 -10.28 22.34
CA LEU A 359 15.35 -9.67 23.52
C LEU A 359 14.64 -10.68 24.45
N SER A 360 14.85 -10.57 25.76
CA SER A 360 14.21 -11.42 26.78
C SER A 360 13.53 -10.57 27.85
N ARG A 361 12.73 -11.20 28.72
CA ARG A 361 12.09 -10.51 29.86
C ARG A 361 13.05 -10.20 31.00
N ASP A 362 14.19 -10.88 31.06
CA ASP A 362 15.15 -10.82 32.17
C ASP A 362 16.19 -9.70 31.97
N LEU A 363 15.87 -8.68 31.16
CA LEU A 363 16.74 -7.53 30.98
C LEU A 363 16.68 -6.59 32.20
N PRO A 364 17.79 -5.92 32.55
CA PRO A 364 17.82 -4.96 33.65
C PRO A 364 16.81 -3.82 33.50
N ASP A 365 16.26 -3.33 34.61
CA ASP A 365 15.24 -2.26 34.61
C ASP A 365 15.72 -0.98 33.91
N TRP A 366 16.98 -0.59 34.14
CA TRP A 366 17.58 0.60 33.52
C TRP A 366 17.55 0.54 31.99
N LEU A 367 17.64 -0.66 31.41
CA LEU A 367 17.65 -0.84 29.97
C LEU A 367 16.24 -0.65 29.36
N TRP A 368 15.18 -1.01 30.09
CA TRP A 368 13.82 -0.78 29.64
C TRP A 368 13.50 0.71 29.53
N GLU A 369 14.02 1.53 30.44
CA GLU A 369 13.91 2.99 30.39
C GLU A 369 14.63 3.57 29.18
N ASP A 370 15.84 3.08 28.88
CA ASP A 370 16.62 3.48 27.71
C ASP A 370 15.91 3.11 26.39
N LEU A 371 15.37 1.90 26.29
CA LEU A 371 14.58 1.46 25.16
C LEU A 371 13.29 2.29 25.01
N ALA A 372 12.65 2.67 26.11
CA ALA A 372 11.48 3.56 26.11
C ALA A 372 11.80 4.97 25.60
N ARG A 373 13.03 5.46 25.82
CA ARG A 373 13.52 6.74 25.26
C ARG A 373 13.90 6.60 23.79
N ALA A 374 14.41 5.44 23.38
CA ALA A 374 14.85 5.15 22.02
C ALA A 374 13.73 4.72 21.06
N THR A 375 12.48 4.61 21.53
CA THR A 375 11.36 4.04 20.75
C THR A 375 11.16 4.66 19.36
N GLY A 376 11.36 5.98 19.23
CA GLY A 376 11.21 6.68 17.95
C GLY A 376 12.19 6.24 16.85
N ARG A 377 13.31 5.60 17.22
CA ARG A 377 14.35 5.10 16.30
C ARG A 377 14.23 3.62 15.99
N MET A 378 13.35 2.89 16.68
CA MET A 378 13.16 1.46 16.47
C MET A 378 12.54 1.20 15.10
N GLY A 379 13.08 0.19 14.40
CA GLY A 379 12.40 -0.50 13.31
C GLY A 379 11.25 -1.38 13.82
N PHE A 380 10.49 -1.96 12.90
CA PHE A 380 9.28 -2.70 13.25
C PHE A 380 9.55 -3.93 14.12
N GLU A 381 10.54 -4.75 13.74
CA GLU A 381 10.88 -5.99 14.47
C GLU A 381 11.31 -5.71 15.90
N LEU A 382 12.20 -4.72 16.09
CA LEU A 382 12.67 -4.35 17.42
C LEU A 382 11.54 -3.77 18.28
N ALA A 383 10.71 -2.88 17.73
CA ALA A 383 9.56 -2.36 18.46
C ALA A 383 8.58 -3.49 18.84
N ALA A 384 8.36 -4.47 17.96
CA ALA A 384 7.48 -5.62 18.23
C ALA A 384 8.05 -6.53 19.32
N ALA A 385 9.36 -6.80 19.30
CA ALA A 385 10.04 -7.58 20.33
C ALA A 385 10.00 -6.87 21.69
N VAL A 386 10.33 -5.57 21.74
CA VAL A 386 10.25 -4.78 22.98
C VAL A 386 8.82 -4.78 23.51
N ARG A 387 7.80 -4.61 22.66
CA ARG A 387 6.40 -4.71 23.07
C ARG A 387 6.03 -6.05 23.72
N ALA A 388 6.64 -7.17 23.28
CA ALA A 388 6.32 -8.50 23.79
C ALA A 388 6.92 -8.80 25.18
N HIS A 389 8.05 -8.16 25.50
CA HIS A 389 8.83 -8.47 26.70
C HIS A 389 8.88 -7.34 27.73
N ALA A 390 8.70 -6.08 27.32
CA ALA A 390 8.88 -4.91 28.18
C ALA A 390 7.72 -4.69 29.18
N PRO A 391 7.96 -3.90 30.23
CA PRO A 391 6.91 -3.39 31.12
C PRO A 391 5.80 -2.63 30.36
N ALA A 392 4.62 -2.51 30.99
CA ALA A 392 3.40 -2.03 30.34
C ALA A 392 3.54 -0.66 29.65
N GLU A 393 4.26 0.30 30.26
CA GLU A 393 4.44 1.63 29.70
C GLU A 393 5.30 1.60 28.42
N THR A 394 6.46 0.95 28.46
CA THR A 394 7.36 0.77 27.31
C THR A 394 6.66 -0.03 26.21
N ALA A 395 5.93 -1.08 26.58
CA ALA A 395 5.18 -1.89 25.63
C ALA A 395 4.09 -1.08 24.90
N GLU A 396 3.41 -0.14 25.57
CA GLU A 396 2.42 0.74 24.95
C GLU A 396 3.06 1.72 23.96
N ARG A 397 4.22 2.31 24.30
CA ARG A 397 4.99 3.18 23.38
C ARG A 397 5.47 2.41 22.15
N CYS A 398 5.94 1.17 22.33
CA CYS A 398 6.34 0.31 21.23
C CYS A 398 5.14 -0.15 20.38
N ALA A 399 3.96 -0.36 20.98
CA ALA A 399 2.73 -0.64 20.24
C ALA A 399 2.35 0.52 19.32
N LEU A 400 2.44 1.77 19.80
CA LEU A 400 2.28 2.96 18.98
C LEU A 400 3.29 3.00 17.83
N ARG A 401 4.56 2.71 18.12
CA ARG A 401 5.62 2.71 17.09
C ARG A 401 5.36 1.67 16.01
N CYS A 402 4.99 0.44 16.38
CA CYS A 402 4.60 -0.59 15.43
C CYS A 402 3.40 -0.15 14.58
N ALA A 403 2.40 0.50 15.19
CA ALA A 403 1.21 0.98 14.49
C ALA A 403 1.56 2.10 13.49
N ALA A 404 2.37 3.08 13.89
CA ALA A 404 2.83 4.15 13.02
C ALA A 404 3.67 3.61 11.84
N LEU A 405 4.55 2.63 12.09
CA LEU A 405 5.33 1.97 11.05
C LEU A 405 4.44 1.17 10.07
N ALA A 406 3.46 0.43 10.57
CA ALA A 406 2.52 -0.31 9.73
C ALA A 406 1.60 0.61 8.90
N LEU A 407 1.28 1.81 9.42
CA LEU A 407 0.56 2.84 8.66
C LEU A 407 1.43 3.42 7.53
N ALA A 408 2.72 3.63 7.78
CA ALA A 408 3.66 4.12 6.78
C ALA A 408 4.01 3.06 5.72
N ASP A 409 4.08 1.80 6.11
CA ASP A 409 4.30 0.65 5.24
C ASP A 409 3.25 -0.44 5.47
N PRO A 410 2.16 -0.45 4.68
CA PRO A 410 1.10 -1.44 4.80
C PRO A 410 1.50 -2.89 4.45
N ALA A 411 2.73 -3.14 3.98
CA ALA A 411 3.25 -4.49 3.81
C ALA A 411 3.65 -5.13 5.16
N LEU A 412 3.88 -4.30 6.19
CA LEU A 412 4.16 -4.78 7.54
C LEU A 412 2.92 -5.40 8.19
N PRO A 413 3.08 -6.41 9.07
CA PRO A 413 1.97 -6.98 9.82
C PRO A 413 1.28 -5.91 10.68
N ALA A 414 -0.06 -5.86 10.64
CA ALA A 414 -0.80 -4.98 11.54
C ALA A 414 -0.65 -5.46 12.99
N PRO A 415 -0.04 -4.67 13.89
CA PRO A 415 0.08 -5.05 15.28
C PRO A 415 -1.30 -5.03 15.96
N ALA A 416 -1.44 -5.77 17.05
CA ALA A 416 -2.62 -5.61 17.90
C ALA A 416 -2.70 -4.16 18.43
N PRO A 417 -3.91 -3.58 18.52
CA PRO A 417 -4.08 -2.18 18.86
C PRO A 417 -3.51 -1.84 20.24
N ALA A 418 -3.08 -0.59 20.39
CA ALA A 418 -2.69 -0.03 21.67
C ALA A 418 -3.87 -0.09 22.66
N ARG A 419 -3.59 -0.32 23.95
CA ARG A 419 -4.63 -0.59 24.95
C ARG A 419 -5.45 0.66 25.26
N LEU A 420 -4.80 1.82 25.33
CA LEU A 420 -5.43 3.07 25.75
C LEU A 420 -6.10 3.80 24.56
N PRO A 421 -7.33 4.35 24.73
CA PRO A 421 -8.00 5.12 23.69
C PRO A 421 -7.25 6.40 23.27
N GLU A 422 -6.76 7.19 24.23
CA GLU A 422 -5.96 8.40 24.00
C GLU A 422 -4.71 8.13 23.17
N THR A 423 -4.03 7.01 23.45
CA THR A 423 -2.90 6.51 22.68
C THR A 423 -3.31 6.22 21.23
N ARG A 424 -4.43 5.54 21.00
CA ARG A 424 -4.94 5.30 19.64
C ARG A 424 -5.28 6.60 18.90
N ALA A 425 -5.80 7.61 19.59
CA ALA A 425 -6.12 8.91 19.00
C ALA A 425 -4.87 9.65 18.47
N SER A 426 -3.69 9.44 19.07
CA SER A 426 -2.46 10.07 18.59
C SER A 426 -1.99 9.56 17.22
N LEU A 427 -2.54 8.44 16.73
CA LEU A 427 -2.25 7.89 15.39
C LEU A 427 -3.05 8.58 14.27
N ALA A 428 -3.98 9.50 14.58
CA ALA A 428 -4.77 10.19 13.57
C ALA A 428 -3.91 10.87 12.46
N PRO A 429 -2.83 11.59 12.79
CA PRO A 429 -1.98 12.21 11.78
C PRO A 429 -1.23 11.18 10.92
N ASP A 430 -0.84 10.04 11.49
CA ASP A 430 -0.20 8.95 10.75
C ASP A 430 -1.17 8.29 9.77
N ALA A 431 -2.42 8.05 10.19
CA ALA A 431 -3.47 7.54 9.33
C ALA A 431 -3.78 8.52 8.19
N ALA A 432 -3.92 9.82 8.48
CA ALA A 432 -4.16 10.83 7.46
C ALA A 432 -3.01 10.90 6.44
N ARG A 433 -1.75 10.85 6.89
CA ARG A 433 -0.57 10.80 6.00
C ARG A 433 -0.55 9.54 5.13
N ALA A 434 -0.86 8.38 5.72
CA ALA A 434 -0.93 7.13 4.99
C ALA A 434 -1.99 7.19 3.87
N LEU A 435 -3.19 7.70 4.17
CA LEU A 435 -4.27 7.88 3.20
C LEU A 435 -3.95 8.91 2.12
N ALA A 436 -3.10 9.91 2.41
CA ALA A 436 -2.68 10.91 1.43
C ALA A 436 -1.56 10.41 0.50
N ALA A 437 -0.80 9.38 0.91
CA ALA A 437 0.35 8.87 0.17
C ALA A 437 0.04 7.69 -0.77
N VAL A 438 -1.17 7.12 -0.71
CA VAL A 438 -1.56 5.98 -1.54
C VAL A 438 -1.61 6.34 -3.03
N GLY A 439 -1.13 5.43 -3.87
CA GLY A 439 -1.11 5.58 -5.33
C GLY A 439 -2.30 4.94 -6.06
N ASP A 440 -3.02 4.00 -5.43
CA ASP A 440 -4.18 3.33 -6.02
C ASP A 440 -5.24 2.90 -4.98
N LEU A 441 -6.40 2.43 -5.46
CA LEU A 441 -7.50 1.97 -4.59
C LEU A 441 -7.17 0.71 -3.78
N GLU A 442 -6.21 -0.12 -4.22
CA GLU A 442 -5.82 -1.31 -3.46
C GLU A 442 -4.96 -0.92 -2.24
N GLU A 443 -4.04 0.02 -2.42
CA GLU A 443 -3.27 0.68 -1.38
C GLU A 443 -4.17 1.43 -0.40
N LEU A 444 -5.16 2.18 -0.89
CA LEU A 444 -6.17 2.82 -0.04
C LEU A 444 -6.87 1.78 0.85
N GLY A 445 -7.32 0.67 0.26
CA GLY A 445 -7.95 -0.41 1.01
C GLY A 445 -7.01 -1.02 2.06
N ARG A 446 -5.72 -1.21 1.74
CA ARG A 446 -4.72 -1.68 2.71
C ARG A 446 -4.54 -0.67 3.85
N ALA A 447 -4.31 0.60 3.54
CA ALA A 447 -4.11 1.66 4.53
C ALA A 447 -5.29 1.78 5.50
N VAL A 448 -6.53 1.77 5.00
CA VAL A 448 -7.74 1.83 5.85
C VAL A 448 -7.87 0.59 6.74
N ARG A 449 -7.58 -0.61 6.21
CA ARG A 449 -7.63 -1.85 7.01
C ARG A 449 -6.54 -1.85 8.09
N THR A 450 -5.33 -1.40 7.76
CA THR A 450 -4.25 -1.26 8.74
C THR A 450 -4.62 -0.26 9.83
N ALA A 451 -5.13 0.93 9.45
CA ALA A 451 -5.61 1.93 10.39
C ALA A 451 -6.70 1.37 11.32
N HIS A 452 -7.67 0.64 10.76
CA HIS A 452 -8.71 -0.02 11.53
C HIS A 452 -8.15 -1.08 12.49
N ALA A 453 -7.23 -1.94 12.03
CA ALA A 453 -6.65 -3.01 12.82
C ALA A 453 -5.82 -2.48 14.00
N VAL A 454 -5.07 -1.40 13.81
CA VAL A 454 -4.29 -0.76 14.88
C VAL A 454 -5.12 0.20 15.75
N GLY A 455 -6.40 0.41 15.39
CA GLY A 455 -7.31 1.30 16.08
C GLY A 455 -7.04 2.79 15.85
N ALA A 456 -6.29 3.16 14.81
CA ALA A 456 -6.05 4.55 14.44
C ALA A 456 -7.35 5.17 13.88
N PRO A 457 -7.78 6.34 14.36
CA PRO A 457 -8.99 6.98 13.87
C PRO A 457 -8.79 7.46 12.43
N VAL A 458 -9.68 7.04 11.54
CA VAL A 458 -9.78 7.53 10.16
C VAL A 458 -10.89 8.57 10.12
N THR A 459 -10.58 9.80 9.72
CA THR A 459 -11.60 10.84 9.57
C THR A 459 -12.39 10.64 8.28
N ALA A 460 -13.67 11.03 8.29
CA ALA A 460 -14.50 10.95 7.10
C ALA A 460 -13.93 11.76 5.93
N ALA A 461 -13.46 12.97 6.24
CA ALA A 461 -12.90 13.89 5.25
C ALA A 461 -11.63 13.36 4.56
N ASP A 462 -10.74 12.67 5.29
CA ASP A 462 -9.51 12.14 4.70
C ASP A 462 -9.78 10.94 3.79
N LEU A 463 -10.67 10.03 4.22
CA LEU A 463 -11.08 8.88 3.40
C LEU A 463 -11.85 9.32 2.14
N GLU A 464 -12.79 10.26 2.28
CA GLU A 464 -13.54 10.81 1.15
C GLU A 464 -12.60 11.47 0.13
N ARG A 465 -11.64 12.29 0.60
CA ARG A 465 -10.66 12.98 -0.26
C ARG A 465 -9.77 12.00 -1.01
N ALA A 466 -9.25 10.97 -0.32
CA ALA A 466 -8.41 9.95 -0.93
C ALA A 466 -9.19 9.13 -1.98
N ALA A 467 -10.38 8.63 -1.63
CA ALA A 467 -11.23 7.88 -2.54
C ALA A 467 -11.63 8.70 -3.78
N ARG A 468 -12.05 9.95 -3.59
CA ARG A 468 -12.40 10.88 -4.68
C ARG A 468 -11.26 11.08 -5.67
N THR A 469 -10.05 11.32 -5.16
CA THR A 469 -8.86 11.57 -5.99
C THR A 469 -8.52 10.34 -6.84
N LEU A 470 -8.41 9.16 -6.22
CA LEU A 470 -8.02 7.93 -6.92
C LEU A 470 -9.06 7.46 -7.94
N VAL A 471 -10.36 7.63 -7.64
CA VAL A 471 -11.45 7.28 -8.56
C VAL A 471 -11.51 8.25 -9.74
N ARG A 472 -11.31 9.56 -9.49
CA ARG A 472 -11.24 10.56 -10.56
C ARG A 472 -10.14 10.21 -11.57
N ASP A 473 -8.99 9.77 -11.06
CA ASP A 473 -7.82 9.40 -11.87
C ASP A 473 -7.90 7.94 -12.39
N GLY A 474 -8.93 7.19 -11.97
CA GLY A 474 -9.25 5.86 -12.49
C GLY A 474 -8.28 4.75 -12.08
N LEU A 475 -7.72 4.80 -10.88
CA LEU A 475 -6.60 3.95 -10.44
C LEU A 475 -7.08 2.78 -9.56
N GLY A 476 -7.18 1.58 -10.14
CA GLY A 476 -7.44 0.33 -9.41
C GLY A 476 -8.87 -0.21 -9.51
N ASP A 477 -9.24 -1.11 -8.60
CA ASP A 477 -10.51 -1.84 -8.60
C ASP A 477 -11.45 -1.36 -7.48
N LEU A 478 -12.53 -0.70 -7.87
CA LEU A 478 -13.52 -0.12 -6.97
C LEU A 478 -14.39 -1.17 -6.25
N ALA A 479 -14.77 -2.25 -6.93
CA ALA A 479 -15.59 -3.30 -6.32
C ALA A 479 -14.82 -3.98 -5.17
N ARG A 480 -13.55 -4.29 -5.43
CA ARG A 480 -12.64 -4.92 -4.48
C ARG A 480 -12.31 -4.01 -3.30
N LEU A 481 -12.19 -2.70 -3.51
CA LEU A 481 -12.06 -1.73 -2.42
C LEU A 481 -13.28 -1.80 -1.50
N LEU A 482 -14.49 -1.58 -2.04
CA LEU A 482 -15.72 -1.52 -1.25
C LEU A 482 -16.02 -2.81 -0.48
N GLU A 483 -15.65 -3.96 -1.05
CA GLU A 483 -15.81 -5.27 -0.39
C GLU A 483 -14.93 -5.38 0.86
N ARG A 484 -13.65 -4.97 0.73
CA ARG A 484 -12.62 -5.17 1.76
C ARG A 484 -12.60 -4.08 2.83
N LEU A 485 -13.33 -2.98 2.64
CA LEU A 485 -13.42 -1.92 3.63
C LEU A 485 -14.26 -2.35 4.85
N PRO A 486 -13.89 -1.92 6.08
CA PRO A 486 -14.71 -2.09 7.27
C PRO A 486 -16.12 -1.51 7.06
N PRO A 487 -17.21 -2.20 7.48
CA PRO A 487 -18.59 -1.79 7.16
C PRO A 487 -18.94 -0.35 7.53
N HIS A 488 -18.45 0.15 8.68
CA HIS A 488 -18.73 1.50 9.16
C HIS A 488 -18.01 2.61 8.36
N LEU A 489 -16.99 2.27 7.56
CA LEU A 489 -16.25 3.22 6.71
C LEU A 489 -16.69 3.15 5.24
N ARG A 490 -17.51 2.16 4.86
CA ARG A 490 -17.97 1.99 3.48
C ARG A 490 -18.81 3.17 3.01
N GLU A 491 -19.71 3.67 3.86
CA GLU A 491 -20.55 4.82 3.56
C GLU A 491 -19.73 6.05 3.18
N THR A 492 -18.74 6.37 3.99
CA THR A 492 -17.78 7.46 3.78
C THR A 492 -16.98 7.27 2.50
N ALA A 493 -16.44 6.07 2.26
CA ALA A 493 -15.72 5.79 1.01
C ALA A 493 -16.64 5.95 -0.22
N VAL A 494 -17.89 5.48 -0.13
CA VAL A 494 -18.89 5.62 -1.22
C VAL A 494 -19.16 7.09 -1.54
N THR A 495 -19.28 7.97 -0.54
CA THR A 495 -19.42 9.41 -0.76
C THR A 495 -18.26 9.97 -1.62
N GLY A 496 -17.01 9.64 -1.25
CA GLY A 496 -15.83 10.04 -2.01
C GLY A 496 -15.79 9.43 -3.42
N VAL A 497 -16.15 8.15 -3.55
CA VAL A 497 -16.23 7.43 -4.83
C VAL A 497 -17.24 8.08 -5.77
N VAL A 498 -18.44 8.39 -5.30
CA VAL A 498 -19.50 9.01 -6.12
C VAL A 498 -19.05 10.39 -6.60
N ALA A 499 -18.44 11.20 -5.72
CA ALA A 499 -17.87 12.50 -6.12
C ALA A 499 -16.73 12.34 -7.14
N GLY A 500 -15.86 11.35 -6.97
CA GLY A 500 -14.76 11.06 -7.89
C GLY A 500 -15.23 10.59 -9.28
N LEU A 501 -16.26 9.73 -9.34
CA LEU A 501 -16.88 9.29 -10.59
C LEU A 501 -17.61 10.43 -11.30
N GLU A 502 -18.21 11.35 -10.54
CA GLU A 502 -18.85 12.52 -11.11
C GLU A 502 -17.81 13.46 -11.73
N GLU A 503 -16.64 13.60 -11.11
CA GLU A 503 -15.54 14.44 -11.61
C GLU A 503 -14.70 13.83 -12.72
N SER A 504 -14.74 12.51 -12.88
CA SER A 504 -13.96 11.82 -13.91
C SER A 504 -14.51 12.07 -15.31
N ASP A 505 -13.66 11.86 -16.31
CA ASP A 505 -14.10 11.78 -17.70
C ASP A 505 -14.96 10.53 -17.96
N ASP A 506 -15.61 10.49 -19.12
CA ASP A 506 -16.57 9.43 -19.45
C ASP A 506 -15.90 8.04 -19.63
N ASP A 507 -14.64 8.00 -20.06
CA ASP A 507 -13.89 6.75 -20.28
C ASP A 507 -13.51 6.11 -18.94
N VAL A 508 -12.97 6.90 -18.02
CA VAL A 508 -12.69 6.49 -16.64
C VAL A 508 -13.96 6.04 -15.95
N ARG A 509 -15.04 6.85 -16.03
CA ARG A 509 -16.32 6.52 -15.38
C ARG A 509 -16.88 5.20 -15.89
N THR A 510 -16.89 4.99 -17.21
CA THR A 510 -17.40 3.77 -17.84
C THR A 510 -16.58 2.55 -17.43
N ARG A 511 -15.24 2.69 -17.36
CA ARG A 511 -14.35 1.61 -16.95
C ARG A 511 -14.51 1.24 -15.46
N MET A 512 -14.70 2.22 -14.58
CA MET A 512 -14.83 2.00 -13.13
C MET A 512 -16.22 1.51 -12.71
N LEU A 513 -17.28 1.91 -13.43
CA LEU A 513 -18.66 1.50 -13.18
C LEU A 513 -18.93 0.09 -13.75
N THR A 514 -18.32 -0.91 -13.13
CA THR A 514 -18.65 -2.31 -13.42
C THR A 514 -20.08 -2.63 -12.99
N ASP A 515 -20.59 -3.77 -13.47
CA ASP A 515 -21.91 -4.27 -13.13
C ASP A 515 -22.16 -4.41 -11.62
N GLU A 516 -21.14 -4.87 -10.90
CA GLU A 516 -21.18 -5.03 -9.44
C GLU A 516 -21.16 -3.68 -8.72
N VAL A 517 -20.34 -2.74 -9.19
CA VAL A 517 -20.30 -1.38 -8.63
C VAL A 517 -21.66 -0.69 -8.82
N CYS A 518 -22.26 -0.81 -10.00
CA CYS A 518 -23.58 -0.23 -10.28
C CYS A 518 -24.66 -0.76 -9.33
N GLU A 519 -24.69 -2.07 -9.05
CA GLU A 519 -25.64 -2.65 -8.08
C GLU A 519 -25.42 -2.09 -6.66
N ARG A 520 -24.17 -1.91 -6.25
CA ARG A 520 -23.85 -1.36 -4.91
C ARG A 520 -24.20 0.12 -4.78
N LEU A 521 -24.04 0.90 -5.85
CA LEU A 521 -24.37 2.34 -5.86
C LEU A 521 -25.87 2.60 -6.01
N TRP A 522 -26.64 1.66 -6.55
CA TRP A 522 -28.07 1.83 -6.82
C TRP A 522 -28.91 2.23 -5.60
N ALA A 523 -28.60 1.67 -4.43
CA ALA A 523 -29.36 1.93 -3.20
C ALA A 523 -29.11 3.34 -2.63
N ARG A 524 -28.37 4.20 -3.34
CA ARG A 524 -27.93 5.53 -2.86
C ARG A 524 -28.67 6.65 -3.57
N ASP A 525 -28.72 7.79 -2.89
CA ASP A 525 -29.13 9.04 -3.52
C ASP A 525 -27.99 9.55 -4.43
N LEU A 526 -28.23 9.49 -5.74
CA LEU A 526 -27.30 9.95 -6.78
C LEU A 526 -27.74 11.29 -7.40
N ALA A 527 -28.71 12.00 -6.79
CA ALA A 527 -29.19 13.29 -7.30
C ALA A 527 -28.07 14.34 -7.41
N HIS A 528 -27.08 14.29 -6.51
CA HIS A 528 -25.92 15.19 -6.51
C HIS A 528 -24.79 14.75 -7.46
N ALA A 529 -24.95 13.59 -8.12
CA ALA A 529 -23.98 13.04 -9.07
C ALA A 529 -24.70 12.53 -10.33
N PRO A 530 -25.33 13.42 -11.11
CA PRO A 530 -26.24 13.05 -12.18
C PRO A 530 -25.58 12.27 -13.32
N ARG A 531 -24.30 12.53 -13.65
CA ARG A 531 -23.58 11.77 -14.67
C ARG A 531 -23.32 10.33 -14.21
N THR A 532 -22.91 10.17 -12.95
CA THR A 532 -22.71 8.86 -12.32
C THR A 532 -24.03 8.10 -12.21
N GLY A 533 -25.09 8.75 -11.71
CA GLY A 533 -26.43 8.17 -11.63
C GLY A 533 -26.95 7.71 -12.99
N THR A 534 -26.76 8.51 -14.04
CA THR A 534 -27.18 8.18 -15.40
C THR A 534 -26.50 6.90 -15.89
N ALA A 535 -25.20 6.77 -15.67
CA ALA A 535 -24.45 5.58 -16.06
C ALA A 535 -24.89 4.33 -15.26
N VAL A 536 -25.15 4.46 -13.96
CA VAL A 536 -25.66 3.37 -13.10
C VAL A 536 -27.03 2.90 -13.58
N VAL A 537 -27.98 3.82 -13.79
CA VAL A 537 -29.33 3.50 -14.28
C VAL A 537 -29.27 2.80 -15.64
N ARG A 538 -28.46 3.30 -16.58
CA ARG A 538 -28.28 2.68 -17.90
C ARG A 538 -27.71 1.27 -17.81
N SER A 539 -26.75 1.02 -16.91
CA SER A 539 -26.21 -0.32 -16.68
C SER A 539 -27.30 -1.29 -16.19
N LEU A 540 -28.07 -0.88 -15.17
CA LEU A 540 -29.13 -1.71 -14.59
C LEU A 540 -30.28 -1.96 -15.58
N ALA A 541 -30.64 -0.96 -16.39
CA ALA A 541 -31.66 -1.08 -17.43
C ALA A 541 -31.23 -2.06 -18.53
N ARG A 542 -29.99 -1.96 -19.04
CA ARG A 542 -29.44 -2.90 -20.05
C ARG A 542 -29.47 -4.34 -19.57
N ARG A 543 -29.27 -4.55 -18.27
CA ARG A 543 -29.27 -5.86 -17.61
C ARG A 543 -30.65 -6.31 -17.11
N GLN A 544 -31.70 -5.55 -17.40
CA GLN A 544 -33.08 -5.84 -17.00
C GLN A 544 -33.27 -5.97 -15.48
N ARG A 545 -32.42 -5.30 -14.69
CA ARG A 545 -32.59 -5.16 -13.23
C ARG A 545 -33.59 -4.05 -12.87
N LEU A 546 -33.83 -3.14 -13.80
CA LEU A 546 -34.88 -2.13 -13.74
C LEU A 546 -35.80 -2.29 -14.95
N SER A 547 -37.10 -2.11 -14.73
CA SER A 547 -38.01 -1.93 -15.86
C SER A 547 -37.67 -0.64 -16.62
N ARG A 548 -38.05 -0.58 -17.89
CA ARG A 548 -37.84 0.61 -18.73
C ARG A 548 -38.47 1.86 -18.11
N VAL A 549 -39.63 1.69 -17.48
CA VAL A 549 -40.38 2.77 -16.82
C VAL A 549 -39.64 3.26 -15.57
N GLU A 550 -39.19 2.36 -14.70
CA GLU A 550 -38.40 2.73 -13.50
C GLU A 550 -37.10 3.41 -13.89
N ALA A 551 -36.36 2.85 -14.85
CA ALA A 551 -35.12 3.44 -15.33
C ALA A 551 -35.35 4.86 -15.90
N THR A 552 -36.43 5.06 -16.66
CA THR A 552 -36.78 6.39 -17.19
C THR A 552 -37.11 7.36 -16.06
N ARG A 553 -37.91 6.94 -15.05
CA ARG A 553 -38.25 7.80 -13.91
C ARG A 553 -37.01 8.23 -13.13
N GLU A 554 -36.07 7.33 -12.87
CA GLU A 554 -34.83 7.72 -12.19
C GLU A 554 -33.97 8.65 -13.05
N LEU A 555 -33.85 8.41 -14.37
CA LEU A 555 -33.15 9.33 -15.27
C LEU A 555 -33.78 10.72 -15.28
N LEU A 556 -35.11 10.82 -15.19
CA LEU A 556 -35.82 12.08 -15.08
C LEU A 556 -35.60 12.79 -13.73
N ARG A 557 -35.23 12.08 -12.66
CA ARG A 557 -34.89 12.68 -11.35
C ARG A 557 -33.46 13.19 -11.29
N LEU A 558 -32.55 12.63 -12.07
CA LEU A 558 -31.13 13.00 -12.13
C LEU A 558 -30.90 14.30 -12.93
N VAL A 559 -31.74 15.30 -12.71
CA VAL A 559 -31.68 16.59 -13.41
C VAL A 559 -30.48 17.39 -12.90
N PRO A 560 -29.58 17.85 -13.78
CA PRO A 560 -28.53 18.78 -13.37
C PRO A 560 -29.16 20.06 -12.79
N PRO A 561 -28.58 20.65 -11.74
CA PRO A 561 -29.08 21.90 -11.16
C PRO A 561 -29.12 23.07 -12.17
N ASP A 562 -28.33 23.00 -13.25
CA ASP A 562 -28.24 24.01 -14.31
C ASP A 562 -29.20 23.77 -15.49
N ASP A 563 -30.09 22.77 -15.43
CA ASP A 563 -31.02 22.50 -16.53
C ASP A 563 -32.17 23.54 -16.56
N PRO A 564 -32.36 24.30 -17.67
CA PRO A 564 -33.47 25.23 -17.82
C PRO A 564 -34.85 24.55 -17.79
N ALA A 565 -34.93 23.22 -17.87
CA ALA A 565 -36.17 22.46 -17.60
C ALA A 565 -36.49 22.40 -16.10
N ALA A 566 -35.50 22.25 -15.21
CA ALA A 566 -35.70 22.22 -13.76
C ALA A 566 -36.29 23.54 -13.21
N ALA A 567 -35.91 24.68 -13.82
CA ALA A 567 -36.46 25.99 -13.49
C ALA A 567 -37.95 26.14 -13.87
N ARG A 568 -38.45 25.36 -14.85
CA ARG A 568 -39.85 25.41 -15.32
C ARG A 568 -40.77 24.46 -14.55
N SER A 569 -40.23 23.44 -13.89
CA SER A 569 -40.98 22.43 -13.14
C SER A 569 -41.20 22.76 -11.66
N ARG A 570 -40.63 23.86 -11.13
CA ARG A 570 -40.86 24.28 -9.74
C ARG A 570 -42.32 24.75 -9.59
N PRO A 571 -43.11 24.17 -8.66
CA PRO A 571 -44.44 24.67 -8.37
C PRO A 571 -44.35 26.09 -7.83
N ALA A 572 -45.17 27.00 -8.37
CA ALA A 572 -45.22 28.43 -8.05
C ALA A 572 -45.52 28.76 -6.56
N THR A 573 -45.61 27.76 -5.69
CA THR A 573 -45.92 27.91 -4.26
C THR A 573 -44.68 28.15 -3.37
N GLU A 574 -43.46 27.80 -3.78
CA GLU A 574 -42.25 28.04 -2.95
C GLU A 574 -41.60 29.42 -3.18
N GLU A 575 -41.78 30.04 -4.34
CA GLU A 575 -41.28 31.42 -4.60
C GLU A 575 -42.04 32.50 -3.81
N ALA A 576 -43.23 32.19 -3.29
CA ALA A 576 -44.02 33.09 -2.46
C ALA A 576 -43.61 33.09 -0.97
N GLU A 577 -42.92 32.05 -0.47
CA GLU A 577 -42.45 32.00 0.92
C GLU A 577 -41.02 32.58 1.10
N LEU A 578 -40.17 32.51 0.07
CA LEU A 578 -38.83 33.08 0.11
C LEU A 578 -38.78 34.61 -0.13
N THR A 579 -39.83 35.21 -0.72
CA THR A 579 -39.92 36.67 -0.93
C THR A 579 -40.64 37.41 0.20
N ASN A 580 -41.35 36.73 1.10
CA ASN A 580 -42.02 37.36 2.26
C ASN A 580 -41.21 37.32 3.58
N GLY A 581 -40.06 36.62 3.62
CA GLY A 581 -39.23 36.52 4.82
C GLY A 581 -38.20 37.64 5.04
N THR A 582 -37.89 38.45 4.03
CA THR A 582 -36.72 39.35 4.06
C THR A 582 -37.06 40.83 4.31
N ASN A 583 -38.33 41.20 4.48
CA ASN A 583 -38.74 42.61 4.60
C ASN A 583 -39.27 43.06 5.97
N ALA A 584 -38.98 42.31 7.05
CA ALA A 584 -39.45 42.65 8.40
C ALA A 584 -38.36 42.87 9.46
N ARG A 585 -37.07 43.08 9.10
CA ARG A 585 -36.01 43.23 10.12
C ARG A 585 -35.09 44.44 10.06
N ASN A 586 -35.28 45.39 9.14
CA ASN A 586 -34.47 46.61 9.11
C ASN A 586 -35.33 47.89 9.15
N ARG A 587 -35.87 48.21 10.33
CA ARG A 587 -36.22 49.59 10.75
C ARG A 587 -36.51 49.68 12.26
N ALA A 588 -35.46 50.01 13.01
CA ALA A 588 -35.40 50.77 14.28
C ALA A 588 -33.92 50.72 14.73
N GLU A 589 -33.11 51.76 14.52
CA GLU A 589 -32.87 52.86 15.50
C GLU A 589 -32.68 52.33 16.94
N GLY A 590 -31.59 52.56 17.68
CA GLY A 590 -30.38 53.36 17.53
C GLY A 590 -29.67 53.46 18.91
N ALA A 591 -28.48 54.06 18.91
CA ALA A 591 -27.72 54.65 20.04
C ALA A 591 -26.63 53.81 20.77
N GLY A 592 -25.46 54.45 20.92
CA GLY A 592 -24.36 54.15 21.86
C GLY A 592 -23.08 53.61 21.19
N SER A 593 -22.17 54.43 20.66
CA SER A 593 -21.11 55.16 21.38
C SER A 593 -20.14 54.24 22.15
N GLU A 594 -18.95 53.98 21.60
CA GLU A 594 -17.64 54.37 22.20
C GLU A 594 -16.45 53.69 21.47
N GLU A 595 -15.58 54.54 20.91
CA GLU A 595 -14.15 54.31 20.67
C GLU A 595 -13.43 54.02 22.02
N PRO A 596 -12.23 53.37 22.08
CA PRO A 596 -11.04 53.95 21.44
C PRO A 596 -9.88 53.02 20.99
N ARG A 597 -9.10 53.58 20.06
CA ARG A 597 -7.61 53.61 19.96
C ARG A 597 -6.82 52.37 19.50
N ILE A 598 -6.30 52.52 18.28
CA ILE A 598 -5.00 52.04 17.73
C ILE A 598 -3.82 52.70 18.51
N PRO A 599 -2.57 52.20 18.50
CA PRO A 599 -1.62 52.22 17.36
C PRO A 599 -0.85 50.87 17.20
N GLY A 600 -0.19 50.47 16.11
CA GLY A 600 0.37 51.12 14.93
C GLY A 600 1.75 50.47 14.61
N ALA A 601 2.07 50.26 13.33
CA ALA A 601 3.40 50.09 12.68
C ALA A 601 3.20 49.24 11.39
N VAL A 602 3.26 49.73 10.14
CA VAL A 602 4.28 50.50 9.38
C VAL A 602 5.62 49.79 9.26
N GLY A 603 5.97 49.40 8.02
CA GLY A 603 7.32 48.98 7.64
C GLY A 603 7.43 48.46 6.20
N ASN A 604 7.57 49.38 5.24
CA ASN A 604 7.99 49.15 3.84
C ASN A 604 9.30 48.34 3.70
N ARG A 605 9.49 47.62 2.57
CA ARG A 605 10.39 48.03 1.46
C ARG A 605 10.62 46.94 0.38
N ASP A 606 10.41 47.38 -0.86
CA ASP A 606 11.21 47.22 -2.08
C ASP A 606 12.42 46.27 -2.12
N GLY A 607 12.57 45.58 -3.27
CA GLY A 607 13.84 45.01 -3.72
C GLY A 607 13.78 44.11 -4.95
N THR A 608 13.72 44.73 -6.13
CA THR A 608 14.36 44.39 -7.44
C THR A 608 14.99 43.00 -7.70
N GLY A 609 14.74 42.44 -8.91
CA GLY A 609 15.34 41.22 -9.51
C GLY A 609 16.86 41.28 -9.82
N PRO A 610 17.46 40.47 -10.73
CA PRO A 610 16.95 39.93 -12.02
C PRO A 610 17.16 38.38 -12.16
N GLY A 611 16.53 37.64 -13.09
CA GLY A 611 16.78 37.55 -14.53
C GLY A 611 17.71 36.37 -14.89
N ASN A 612 17.23 35.37 -15.66
CA ASN A 612 18.08 34.63 -16.62
C ASN A 612 17.29 33.84 -17.66
N HIS A 613 17.59 34.11 -18.93
CA HIS A 613 17.31 33.29 -20.09
C HIS A 613 18.35 32.16 -20.21
N ALA A 614 17.95 30.98 -20.67
CA ALA A 614 18.78 30.17 -21.57
C ALA A 614 17.91 29.17 -22.37
N GLN A 615 18.00 29.29 -23.69
CA GLN A 615 17.61 28.28 -24.68
C GLN A 615 18.59 27.10 -24.62
N GLY A 616 18.10 25.91 -24.94
CA GLY A 616 18.93 24.73 -25.17
C GLY A 616 18.17 23.67 -25.96
N ALA A 617 18.45 23.59 -27.25
CA ALA A 617 18.01 22.55 -28.15
C ALA A 617 18.57 21.18 -27.76
N GLY A 618 17.83 20.11 -28.07
CA GLY A 618 18.26 18.73 -27.83
C GLY A 618 17.30 17.74 -28.46
N SER A 619 17.36 17.64 -29.78
CA SER A 619 16.81 16.58 -30.61
C SER A 619 17.50 15.25 -30.33
N GLU A 620 16.74 14.17 -30.10
CA GLU A 620 17.19 12.79 -30.36
C GLU A 620 16.00 11.92 -30.80
N GLU A 621 16.06 11.46 -32.06
CA GLU A 621 15.33 10.28 -32.56
C GLU A 621 15.80 9.02 -31.79
N PRO A 622 15.06 7.91 -31.89
CA PRO A 622 15.58 6.92 -32.82
C PRO A 622 14.52 6.35 -33.77
N ARG A 623 15.00 6.18 -35.00
CA ARG A 623 14.44 5.39 -36.09
C ARG A 623 14.35 3.91 -35.70
N PHE A 624 13.29 3.24 -36.12
CA PHE A 624 13.43 2.00 -36.89
C PHE A 624 12.25 1.79 -37.84
N ALA A 625 12.61 1.43 -39.06
CA ALA A 625 11.78 1.26 -40.24
C ALA A 625 11.09 -0.12 -40.27
N GLY A 626 10.01 -0.22 -41.05
CA GLY A 626 9.40 -1.50 -41.42
C GLY A 626 8.17 -1.34 -42.31
N ALA A 627 8.41 -1.15 -43.60
CA ALA A 627 7.40 -1.02 -44.66
C ALA A 627 6.57 -2.30 -44.89
N VAL A 628 5.34 -2.13 -45.44
CA VAL A 628 4.77 -2.78 -46.65
C VAL A 628 3.35 -2.20 -46.81
N GLY A 629 3.06 -1.37 -47.82
CA GLY A 629 2.37 -1.78 -49.06
C GLY A 629 0.89 -2.14 -48.78
N GLY A 630 -0.14 -1.37 -49.12
CA GLY A 630 -0.38 -0.58 -50.33
C GLY A 630 -1.67 -1.11 -50.96
N ARG A 631 -2.71 -0.28 -51.09
CA ARG A 631 -3.52 -0.11 -52.32
C ARG A 631 -4.76 0.74 -52.08
N ASP A 632 -4.99 1.54 -53.10
CA ASP A 632 -6.06 2.50 -53.32
C ASP A 632 -7.47 1.91 -53.27
N GLY A 633 -8.39 2.73 -52.81
CA GLY A 633 -9.83 2.57 -52.95
C GLY A 633 -10.51 3.92 -52.81
N THR A 634 -10.59 4.64 -53.92
CA THR A 634 -11.34 5.89 -54.09
C THR A 634 -12.85 5.65 -53.97
N GLY A 635 -13.55 6.51 -53.24
CA GLY A 635 -15.01 6.58 -53.18
C GLY A 635 -15.49 7.82 -52.41
N PRO A 636 -16.57 8.51 -52.83
CA PRO A 636 -16.62 9.97 -52.74
C PRO A 636 -17.40 10.53 -51.54
N GLY A 637 -16.91 11.69 -51.10
CA GLY A 637 -17.57 12.80 -50.41
C GLY A 637 -18.94 12.60 -49.74
N SER A 638 -18.95 12.77 -48.41
CA SER A 638 -20.05 13.46 -47.73
C SER A 638 -19.52 14.71 -47.03
N ARG A 639 -20.11 15.85 -47.39
CA ARG A 639 -20.03 17.10 -46.63
C ARG A 639 -20.77 16.87 -45.32
N ALA A 640 -20.08 16.96 -44.20
CA ALA A 640 -20.68 17.28 -42.92
C ALA A 640 -20.07 18.60 -42.47
N GLU A 641 -20.88 19.66 -42.57
CA GLU A 641 -20.60 20.97 -42.01
C GLU A 641 -20.48 20.84 -40.49
N GLY A 642 -19.40 21.41 -39.96
CA GLY A 642 -19.18 21.54 -38.54
C GLY A 642 -20.13 22.55 -37.93
N ALA A 643 -20.73 22.17 -36.80
CA ALA A 643 -21.34 23.10 -35.87
C ALA A 643 -20.95 22.70 -34.44
N GLY A 644 -20.30 23.66 -33.77
CA GLY A 644 -20.05 23.82 -32.32
C GLY A 644 -20.25 22.62 -31.41
N ARG A 645 -19.16 21.96 -31.06
CA ARG A 645 -19.04 21.20 -29.81
C ARG A 645 -18.43 22.13 -28.78
N GLU A 646 -19.25 22.65 -27.87
CA GLU A 646 -18.86 23.06 -26.50
C GLU A 646 -20.13 23.55 -25.79
N GLY A 647 -20.68 22.73 -24.87
CA GLY A 647 -21.79 23.13 -23.98
C GLY A 647 -22.86 22.07 -23.62
N GLY A 648 -22.99 20.95 -24.35
CA GLY A 648 -24.17 20.06 -24.25
C GLY A 648 -24.02 18.71 -23.51
N GLY A 649 -22.93 18.48 -22.77
CA GLY A 649 -22.51 17.12 -22.36
C GLY A 649 -23.48 16.34 -21.46
N VAL A 650 -24.14 16.99 -20.48
CA VAL A 650 -24.93 16.26 -19.46
C VAL A 650 -26.37 15.99 -19.92
N VAL A 651 -27.02 16.98 -20.53
CA VAL A 651 -28.36 16.82 -21.15
C VAL A 651 -28.31 15.78 -22.26
N GLY A 652 -27.23 15.76 -23.04
CA GLY A 652 -26.99 14.72 -24.05
C GLY A 652 -26.85 13.31 -23.48
N GLY A 653 -26.27 13.16 -22.28
CA GLY A 653 -26.08 11.85 -21.64
C GLY A 653 -27.39 11.22 -21.12
N ARG A 654 -28.24 12.05 -20.50
CA ARG A 654 -29.57 11.63 -20.03
C ARG A 654 -30.47 11.23 -21.19
N ASP A 655 -30.62 12.11 -22.17
CA ASP A 655 -31.53 11.89 -23.30
C ASP A 655 -31.06 10.73 -24.19
N ALA A 656 -29.74 10.57 -24.38
CA ALA A 656 -29.19 9.39 -25.05
C ALA A 656 -29.51 8.09 -24.27
N GLY A 657 -29.40 8.11 -22.94
CA GLY A 657 -29.76 6.97 -22.09
C GLY A 657 -31.24 6.60 -22.20
N ILE A 658 -32.12 7.60 -22.19
CA ILE A 658 -33.56 7.40 -22.39
C ILE A 658 -33.83 6.84 -23.79
N GLY A 659 -33.21 7.40 -24.83
CA GLY A 659 -33.32 6.92 -26.21
C GLY A 659 -32.90 5.46 -26.38
N GLU A 660 -31.81 5.04 -25.72
CA GLU A 660 -31.37 3.64 -25.71
C GLU A 660 -32.39 2.70 -25.06
N ILE A 661 -32.98 3.10 -23.92
CA ILE A 661 -34.00 2.31 -23.20
C ILE A 661 -35.25 2.09 -24.07
N TRP A 662 -35.63 3.10 -24.85
CA TRP A 662 -36.81 3.09 -25.71
C TRP A 662 -36.51 2.83 -27.20
N ALA A 663 -35.30 2.35 -27.53
CA ALA A 663 -34.95 1.97 -28.90
C ALA A 663 -35.85 0.83 -29.42
N ARG A 664 -36.22 -0.12 -28.54
CA ARG A 664 -37.19 -1.17 -28.86
C ARG A 664 -38.62 -0.65 -28.75
N ALA A 665 -39.48 -1.08 -29.68
CA ALA A 665 -40.91 -0.74 -29.68
C ALA A 665 -41.55 -0.92 -28.27
N PRO A 666 -42.24 0.11 -27.76
CA PRO A 666 -42.91 0.08 -26.47
C PRO A 666 -44.24 -0.69 -26.52
N GLY A 667 -44.59 -1.40 -25.44
CA GLY A 667 -45.93 -1.97 -25.27
C GLY A 667 -46.92 -0.98 -24.65
N VAL A 668 -48.22 -1.18 -24.87
CA VAL A 668 -49.30 -0.31 -24.37
C VAL A 668 -49.26 -0.16 -22.85
N ALA A 669 -49.08 -1.26 -22.11
CA ALA A 669 -49.00 -1.24 -20.65
C ALA A 669 -47.77 -0.48 -20.11
N GLU A 670 -46.63 -0.56 -20.82
CA GLU A 670 -45.41 0.16 -20.41
C GLU A 670 -45.58 1.68 -20.61
N VAL A 671 -46.19 2.11 -21.71
CA VAL A 671 -46.48 3.53 -21.95
C VAL A 671 -47.53 4.04 -20.97
N ALA A 672 -48.56 3.24 -20.65
CA ALA A 672 -49.55 3.62 -19.64
C ALA A 672 -48.90 3.91 -18.27
N ALA A 673 -48.01 3.02 -17.83
CA ALA A 673 -47.25 3.20 -16.59
C ALA A 673 -46.26 4.38 -16.67
N LEU A 674 -45.65 4.60 -17.84
CA LEU A 674 -44.78 5.75 -18.06
C LEU A 674 -45.56 7.07 -17.95
N VAL A 675 -46.72 7.17 -18.59
CA VAL A 675 -47.61 8.34 -18.55
C VAL A 675 -48.12 8.62 -17.14
N GLU A 676 -48.52 7.59 -16.41
CA GLU A 676 -48.95 7.73 -15.01
C GLU A 676 -47.83 8.29 -14.12
N GLY A 677 -46.57 7.89 -14.37
CA GLY A 677 -45.44 8.28 -13.52
C GLY A 677 -44.72 9.56 -13.93
N ALA A 678 -44.72 9.92 -15.21
CA ALA A 678 -44.00 11.07 -15.74
C ALA A 678 -44.92 12.22 -16.22
N GLY A 679 -46.18 11.92 -16.55
CA GLY A 679 -47.20 12.91 -16.90
C GLY A 679 -46.72 13.95 -17.91
N ALA A 680 -46.87 15.22 -17.55
CA ALA A 680 -46.52 16.34 -18.42
C ALA A 680 -45.04 16.38 -18.84
N VAL A 681 -44.13 15.84 -18.02
CA VAL A 681 -42.67 15.82 -18.29
C VAL A 681 -42.35 15.04 -19.57
N LEU A 682 -43.19 14.10 -19.98
CA LEU A 682 -43.03 13.39 -21.25
C LEU A 682 -43.07 14.32 -22.47
N GLY A 683 -43.88 15.37 -22.42
CA GLY A 683 -43.98 16.35 -23.49
C GLY A 683 -42.76 17.27 -23.60
N ASP A 684 -42.00 17.41 -22.51
CA ASP A 684 -40.82 18.28 -22.42
C ASP A 684 -39.52 17.58 -22.84
N VAL A 685 -39.53 16.25 -22.97
CA VAL A 685 -38.36 15.43 -23.31
C VAL A 685 -38.51 14.89 -24.73
N PRO A 686 -37.82 15.45 -25.74
CA PRO A 686 -38.04 15.11 -27.15
C PRO A 686 -37.92 13.61 -27.46
N VAL A 687 -36.97 12.92 -26.83
CA VAL A 687 -36.74 11.47 -27.01
C VAL A 687 -37.85 10.58 -26.44
N LEU A 688 -38.78 11.15 -25.66
CA LEU A 688 -39.98 10.45 -25.16
C LEU A 688 -41.24 10.82 -25.93
N GLY A 689 -41.20 11.87 -26.76
CA GLY A 689 -42.37 12.37 -27.48
C GLY A 689 -42.92 11.39 -28.51
N ASP A 690 -42.08 10.54 -29.11
CA ASP A 690 -42.46 9.53 -30.10
C ASP A 690 -42.91 8.19 -29.48
N VAL A 691 -42.62 7.97 -28.20
CA VAL A 691 -42.87 6.69 -27.51
C VAL A 691 -44.35 6.30 -27.53
N PRO A 692 -45.32 7.21 -27.25
CA PRO A 692 -46.74 6.88 -27.37
C PRO A 692 -47.18 6.52 -28.80
N ALA A 693 -46.75 7.28 -29.81
CA ALA A 693 -47.08 7.02 -31.21
C ALA A 693 -46.60 5.63 -31.65
N ARG A 694 -45.37 5.26 -31.27
CA ARG A 694 -44.80 3.93 -31.56
C ARG A 694 -45.55 2.81 -30.85
N ALA A 695 -46.08 3.03 -29.65
CA ALA A 695 -46.93 2.04 -28.97
C ALA A 695 -48.28 1.86 -29.69
N PHE A 696 -48.91 2.96 -30.12
CA PHE A 696 -50.17 2.92 -30.86
C PHE A 696 -50.01 2.15 -32.17
N LEU A 697 -48.94 2.43 -32.92
CA LEU A 697 -48.62 1.74 -34.17
C LEU A 697 -48.33 0.25 -33.95
N ALA A 698 -47.58 -0.10 -32.90
CA ALA A 698 -47.19 -1.48 -32.63
C ALA A 698 -48.37 -2.37 -32.18
N ALA A 699 -49.31 -1.82 -31.40
CA ALA A 699 -50.48 -2.56 -30.92
C ALA A 699 -51.68 -2.52 -31.89
N GLY A 700 -51.72 -1.53 -32.79
CA GLY A 700 -52.83 -1.28 -33.69
C GLY A 700 -53.82 -0.27 -33.10
N LEU A 701 -54.26 0.68 -33.93
CA LEU A 701 -55.07 1.83 -33.49
C LEU A 701 -56.51 1.44 -33.10
N GLU A 702 -56.99 0.29 -33.56
CA GLU A 702 -58.34 -0.23 -33.27
C GLU A 702 -58.39 -1.08 -31.99
N ASP A 703 -57.23 -1.41 -31.41
CA ASP A 703 -57.17 -2.21 -30.20
C ASP A 703 -57.78 -1.44 -29.00
N PRO A 704 -58.68 -2.05 -28.21
CA PRO A 704 -59.32 -1.37 -27.08
C PRO A 704 -58.34 -0.84 -26.02
N GLU A 705 -57.20 -1.50 -25.82
CA GLU A 705 -56.16 -1.04 -24.89
C GLU A 705 -55.41 0.17 -25.48
N THR A 706 -55.13 0.17 -26.79
CA THR A 706 -54.59 1.34 -27.51
C THR A 706 -55.49 2.57 -27.37
N VAL A 707 -56.80 2.41 -27.57
CA VAL A 707 -57.77 3.51 -27.42
C VAL A 707 -57.82 4.02 -25.97
N ARG A 708 -57.74 3.13 -24.97
CA ARG A 708 -57.66 3.54 -23.55
C ARG A 708 -56.38 4.33 -23.28
N LEU A 709 -55.24 3.85 -23.77
CA LEU A 709 -53.96 4.55 -23.63
C LEU A 709 -53.99 5.92 -24.31
N ALA A 710 -54.58 6.04 -25.51
CA ALA A 710 -54.73 7.33 -26.18
C ALA A 710 -55.56 8.32 -25.34
N ARG A 711 -56.65 7.89 -24.70
CA ARG A 711 -57.40 8.77 -23.77
C ARG A 711 -56.52 9.23 -22.61
N GLN A 712 -55.71 8.34 -22.05
CA GLN A 712 -54.79 8.65 -20.96
C GLN A 712 -53.70 9.64 -21.40
N VAL A 713 -53.02 9.39 -22.52
CA VAL A 713 -51.98 10.26 -23.07
C VAL A 713 -52.53 11.66 -23.37
N ARG A 714 -53.68 11.76 -24.06
CA ARG A 714 -54.33 13.05 -24.36
C ARG A 714 -54.65 13.86 -23.11
N GLY A 715 -55.01 13.20 -22.00
CA GLY A 715 -55.34 13.85 -20.74
C GLY A 715 -54.14 14.24 -19.88
N ALA A 716 -53.00 13.57 -20.04
CA ALA A 716 -51.87 13.67 -19.12
C ALA A 716 -50.59 14.26 -19.73
N VAL A 717 -50.43 14.25 -21.06
CA VAL A 717 -49.19 14.66 -21.74
C VAL A 717 -49.49 15.76 -22.76
N PRO A 718 -48.90 16.97 -22.65
CA PRO A 718 -49.12 18.04 -23.60
C PRO A 718 -48.31 17.84 -24.90
N GLY A 719 -48.56 18.68 -25.90
CA GLY A 719 -47.76 18.74 -27.13
C GLY A 719 -48.08 17.62 -28.13
N TYR A 720 -47.06 17.21 -28.90
CA TYR A 720 -47.17 16.20 -29.97
C TYR A 720 -47.82 14.88 -29.51
N PRO A 721 -47.49 14.29 -28.34
CA PRO A 721 -48.15 13.07 -27.87
C PRO A 721 -49.67 13.19 -27.70
N ALA A 722 -50.17 14.34 -27.24
CA ALA A 722 -51.62 14.56 -27.10
C ALA A 722 -52.32 14.61 -28.46
N LYS A 723 -51.65 15.18 -29.48
CA LYS A 723 -52.16 15.25 -30.85
C LYS A 723 -52.17 13.87 -31.51
N ASP A 724 -51.12 13.09 -31.30
CA ASP A 724 -51.04 11.69 -31.73
C ASP A 724 -52.18 10.85 -31.12
N ALA A 725 -52.41 11.03 -29.83
CA ALA A 725 -53.53 10.39 -29.15
C ALA A 725 -54.90 10.89 -29.65
N GLU A 726 -55.04 12.18 -29.96
CA GLU A 726 -56.27 12.73 -30.56
C GLU A 726 -56.55 12.07 -31.92
N ALA A 727 -55.54 11.89 -32.78
CA ALA A 727 -55.68 11.22 -34.07
C ALA A 727 -56.15 9.76 -33.94
N VAL A 728 -55.59 8.99 -32.99
CA VAL A 728 -56.04 7.62 -32.70
C VAL A 728 -57.50 7.60 -32.27
N LEU A 729 -57.91 8.51 -31.38
CA LEU A 729 -59.28 8.58 -30.88
C LEU A 729 -60.27 9.00 -31.96
N LEU A 730 -59.89 9.91 -32.85
CA LEU A 730 -60.71 10.32 -33.99
C LEU A 730 -60.90 9.16 -34.97
N ALA A 731 -59.83 8.43 -35.31
CA ALA A 731 -59.91 7.27 -36.19
C ALA A 731 -60.81 6.16 -35.62
N ALA A 732 -60.66 5.84 -34.33
CA ALA A 732 -61.55 4.89 -33.64
C ALA A 732 -63.00 5.39 -33.60
N GLY A 733 -63.21 6.70 -33.36
CA GLY A 733 -64.53 7.33 -33.32
C GLY A 733 -65.28 7.27 -34.65
N VAL A 734 -64.59 7.26 -35.80
CA VAL A 734 -65.23 7.14 -37.11
C VAL A 734 -66.01 5.84 -37.25
N ARG A 735 -65.52 4.73 -36.68
CA ARG A 735 -66.26 3.46 -36.65
C ARG A 735 -67.51 3.56 -35.79
N GLU A 736 -67.48 4.30 -34.70
CA GLU A 736 -68.59 4.48 -33.76
C GLU A 736 -69.61 5.54 -34.19
N ALA A 737 -69.30 6.37 -35.20
CA ALA A 737 -70.17 7.44 -35.68
C ALA A 737 -71.56 6.91 -36.06
N ALA A 738 -72.60 7.58 -35.55
CA ALA A 738 -73.99 7.19 -35.73
C ALA A 738 -74.53 7.58 -37.13
N ASP A 739 -74.05 8.70 -37.66
CA ASP A 739 -74.50 9.25 -38.94
C ASP A 739 -73.35 9.83 -39.80
N PRO A 740 -73.60 10.12 -41.11
CA PRO A 740 -72.57 10.64 -42.00
C PRO A 740 -71.99 12.02 -41.62
N PRO A 741 -72.77 13.01 -41.13
CA PRO A 741 -72.23 14.25 -40.61
C PRO A 741 -71.19 14.07 -39.50
N ASP A 742 -71.47 13.19 -38.53
CA ASP A 742 -70.54 12.91 -37.42
C ASP A 742 -69.24 12.29 -37.93
N ALA A 743 -69.33 11.29 -38.81
CA ALA A 743 -68.15 10.66 -39.42
C ALA A 743 -67.32 11.66 -40.24
N ALA A 744 -67.97 12.54 -41.01
CA ALA A 744 -67.28 13.57 -41.78
C ALA A 744 -66.57 14.59 -40.87
N ALA A 745 -67.21 15.02 -39.78
CA ALA A 745 -66.60 15.95 -38.83
C ALA A 745 -65.33 15.37 -38.17
N LEU A 746 -65.35 14.09 -37.81
CA LEU A 746 -64.18 13.39 -37.25
C LEU A 746 -63.02 13.30 -38.26
N LEU A 747 -63.32 13.01 -39.53
CA LEU A 747 -62.31 12.95 -40.60
C LEU A 747 -61.72 14.33 -40.94
N VAL A 748 -62.52 15.40 -40.94
CA VAL A 748 -62.02 16.77 -41.08
C VAL A 748 -61.07 17.10 -39.94
N ARG A 749 -61.48 16.78 -38.71
CA ARG A 749 -60.64 17.02 -37.54
C ARG A 749 -59.34 16.20 -37.59
N LEU A 750 -59.40 14.97 -38.11
CA LEU A 750 -58.22 14.15 -38.33
C LEU A 750 -57.27 14.81 -39.34
N ASP A 751 -57.79 15.32 -40.46
CA ASP A 751 -57.02 16.04 -41.50
C ASP A 751 -56.28 17.27 -40.93
N GLU A 752 -56.95 18.06 -40.10
CA GLU A 752 -56.37 19.25 -39.46
C GLU A 752 -55.13 18.92 -38.62
N LEU A 753 -55.06 17.70 -38.05
CA LEU A 753 -53.94 17.23 -37.25
C LEU A 753 -52.72 16.77 -38.07
N ALA A 754 -52.81 16.71 -39.41
CA ALA A 754 -51.76 16.15 -40.26
C ALA A 754 -50.36 16.78 -40.06
N ARG A 755 -50.29 18.07 -39.69
CA ARG A 755 -49.01 18.78 -39.45
C ARG A 755 -48.54 18.72 -38.00
N GLU A 756 -49.37 18.24 -37.09
CA GLU A 756 -49.16 18.24 -35.64
C GLU A 756 -49.04 16.82 -35.07
N THR A 757 -48.99 15.80 -35.92
CA THR A 757 -48.95 14.39 -35.55
C THR A 757 -47.80 13.67 -36.24
N HIS A 758 -47.40 12.54 -35.68
CA HIS A 758 -46.39 11.65 -36.25
C HIS A 758 -46.88 11.13 -37.62
N GLU A 759 -46.07 11.32 -38.67
CA GLU A 759 -46.46 11.07 -40.07
C GLU A 759 -47.00 9.64 -40.29
N GLU A 760 -46.29 8.63 -39.79
CA GLU A 760 -46.73 7.22 -39.90
C GLU A 760 -48.01 6.93 -39.12
N LEU A 761 -48.19 7.57 -37.95
CA LEU A 761 -49.39 7.39 -37.13
C LEU A 761 -50.59 8.05 -37.80
N HIS A 762 -50.40 9.23 -38.37
CA HIS A 762 -51.43 9.95 -39.11
C HIS A 762 -51.89 9.14 -40.33
N ALA A 763 -50.95 8.58 -41.09
CA ALA A 763 -51.27 7.70 -42.21
C ALA A 763 -52.07 6.46 -41.76
N ALA A 764 -51.63 5.79 -40.69
CA ALA A 764 -52.32 4.62 -40.14
C ALA A 764 -53.72 4.97 -39.58
N ALA A 765 -53.88 6.14 -38.95
CA ALA A 765 -55.17 6.65 -38.48
C ALA A 765 -56.13 6.88 -39.65
N TRP A 766 -55.64 7.41 -40.77
CA TRP A 766 -56.42 7.55 -42.00
C TRP A 766 -56.80 6.21 -42.62
N GLU A 767 -55.91 5.23 -42.62
CA GLU A 767 -56.22 3.89 -43.13
C GLU A 767 -57.33 3.22 -42.30
N VAL A 768 -57.23 3.29 -40.96
CA VAL A 768 -58.26 2.78 -40.04
C VAL A 768 -59.59 3.50 -40.22
N ALA A 769 -59.56 4.84 -40.28
CA ALA A 769 -60.77 5.62 -40.48
C ALA A 769 -61.40 5.35 -41.87
N ALA A 770 -60.58 5.21 -42.92
CA ALA A 770 -61.04 4.88 -44.26
C ALA A 770 -61.66 3.47 -44.32
N ALA A 771 -61.05 2.48 -43.67
CA ALA A 771 -61.59 1.13 -43.55
C ALA A 771 -62.94 1.14 -42.81
N ALA A 772 -63.05 1.87 -41.70
CA ALA A 772 -64.29 2.00 -40.94
C ALA A 772 -65.44 2.60 -41.78
N VAL A 773 -65.16 3.62 -42.60
CA VAL A 773 -66.17 4.15 -43.55
C VAL A 773 -66.44 3.16 -44.68
N ALA A 774 -65.44 2.40 -45.14
CA ALA A 774 -65.59 1.35 -46.13
C ALA A 774 -66.41 0.14 -45.64
N GLU A 775 -66.67 -0.02 -44.36
CA GLU A 775 -67.60 -1.04 -43.84
C GLU A 775 -69.08 -0.59 -43.95
N ARG A 776 -69.34 0.73 -44.11
CA ARG A 776 -70.69 1.30 -44.17
C ARG A 776 -71.34 1.12 -45.55
N ASP A 777 -72.65 1.33 -45.69
CA ASP A 777 -73.32 1.19 -46.98
C ASP A 777 -72.94 2.35 -47.96
N PRO A 778 -73.10 2.16 -49.28
CA PRO A 778 -72.70 3.16 -50.28
C PRO A 778 -73.33 4.55 -50.11
N ARG A 779 -74.55 4.66 -49.56
CA ARG A 779 -75.19 5.97 -49.33
C ARG A 779 -74.49 6.72 -48.20
N PHE A 780 -74.19 6.02 -47.10
CA PHE A 780 -73.40 6.58 -46.00
C PHE A 780 -72.06 7.11 -46.50
N ARG A 781 -71.31 6.28 -47.25
CA ARG A 781 -70.00 6.67 -47.80
C ARG A 781 -70.08 7.91 -48.71
N THR A 782 -71.09 7.95 -49.59
CA THR A 782 -71.31 9.10 -50.48
C THR A 782 -71.53 10.37 -49.68
N GLU A 783 -72.41 10.32 -48.68
CA GLU A 783 -72.74 11.48 -47.86
C GLU A 783 -71.56 11.95 -47.01
N VAL A 784 -70.69 11.04 -46.53
CA VAL A 784 -69.41 11.41 -45.89
C VAL A 784 -68.53 12.17 -46.88
N VAL A 785 -68.24 11.59 -48.05
CA VAL A 785 -67.32 12.21 -49.05
C VAL A 785 -67.79 13.62 -49.46
N ARG A 786 -69.09 13.83 -49.66
CA ARG A 786 -69.65 15.14 -50.03
C ARG A 786 -69.37 16.24 -48.98
N ARG A 787 -69.22 15.86 -47.72
CA ARG A 787 -68.98 16.79 -46.60
C ARG A 787 -67.51 17.04 -46.31
N LEU A 788 -66.61 16.25 -46.91
CA LEU A 788 -65.17 16.42 -46.73
C LEU A 788 -64.62 17.55 -47.62
N PRO A 789 -63.57 18.26 -47.19
CA PRO A 789 -62.72 19.10 -48.04
C PRO A 789 -62.01 18.29 -49.14
N ASP A 790 -61.57 18.95 -50.21
CA ASP A 790 -60.99 18.27 -51.38
C ASP A 790 -59.75 17.43 -51.06
N GLU A 791 -58.89 17.90 -50.15
CA GLU A 791 -57.72 17.18 -49.68
C GLU A 791 -58.10 15.87 -48.95
N ALA A 792 -59.02 15.95 -47.97
CA ALA A 792 -59.54 14.79 -47.25
C ALA A 792 -60.31 13.82 -48.16
N ARG A 793 -61.07 14.33 -49.15
CA ARG A 793 -61.72 13.51 -50.19
C ARG A 793 -60.70 12.70 -50.98
N SER A 794 -59.62 13.35 -51.40
CA SER A 794 -58.52 12.73 -52.16
C SER A 794 -57.80 11.65 -51.34
N VAL A 795 -57.51 11.91 -50.05
CA VAL A 795 -56.90 10.92 -49.13
C VAL A 795 -57.81 9.71 -48.95
N LEU A 796 -59.08 9.92 -48.62
CA LEU A 796 -60.06 8.84 -48.42
C LEU A 796 -60.27 8.01 -49.68
N ALA A 797 -60.38 8.65 -50.84
CA ALA A 797 -60.54 7.97 -52.12
C ALA A 797 -59.29 7.16 -52.50
N ARG A 798 -58.08 7.69 -52.25
CA ARG A 798 -56.83 6.93 -52.47
C ARG A 798 -56.76 5.71 -51.58
N ALA A 799 -57.11 5.82 -50.31
CA ALA A 799 -57.14 4.69 -49.39
C ALA A 799 -58.09 3.57 -49.87
N TRP A 800 -59.31 3.91 -50.30
CA TRP A 800 -60.25 2.91 -50.83
C TRP A 800 -59.81 2.27 -52.14
N VAL A 801 -59.15 3.03 -53.02
CA VAL A 801 -58.65 2.52 -54.30
C VAL A 801 -57.39 1.65 -54.11
N ALA A 802 -56.55 2.00 -53.14
CA ALA A 802 -55.29 1.30 -52.83
C ALA A 802 -55.51 0.03 -52.02
N ALA A 803 -56.44 0.04 -51.05
CA ALA A 803 -56.95 -1.16 -50.40
C ALA A 803 -57.52 -2.04 -51.51
N ARG A 804 -56.84 -3.14 -51.84
CA ARG A 804 -57.20 -4.04 -52.95
C ARG A 804 -58.62 -4.54 -52.74
N THR A 805 -59.58 -3.80 -53.27
CA THR A 805 -61.00 -4.00 -53.02
C THR A 805 -61.33 -5.43 -53.46
N PRO A 806 -61.80 -6.31 -52.57
CA PRO A 806 -62.27 -7.62 -52.97
C PRO A 806 -63.24 -7.45 -54.15
N ARG A 807 -63.24 -8.38 -55.12
CA ARG A 807 -64.15 -8.29 -56.29
C ARG A 807 -65.61 -8.08 -55.88
N GLU A 808 -65.98 -8.48 -54.67
CA GLU A 808 -67.31 -8.35 -54.07
C GLU A 808 -67.64 -6.91 -53.59
N GLU A 809 -66.62 -6.10 -53.26
CA GLU A 809 -66.77 -4.70 -52.80
C GLU A 809 -66.64 -3.67 -53.95
N GLU A 810 -66.03 -4.05 -55.08
CA GLU A 810 -65.90 -3.17 -56.26
C GLU A 810 -67.25 -2.56 -56.72
N PRO A 811 -68.39 -3.29 -56.72
CA PRO A 811 -69.69 -2.70 -57.05
C PRO A 811 -70.17 -1.64 -56.05
N ALA A 812 -69.84 -1.78 -54.76
CA ALA A 812 -70.23 -0.82 -53.73
C ALA A 812 -69.43 0.49 -53.88
N LEU A 813 -68.12 0.40 -54.14
CA LEU A 813 -67.28 1.57 -54.40
C LEU A 813 -67.63 2.26 -55.73
N LEU A 814 -68.03 1.48 -56.75
CA LEU A 814 -68.56 2.02 -58.00
C LEU A 814 -69.90 2.73 -57.82
N GLU A 815 -70.77 2.23 -56.94
CA GLU A 815 -72.02 2.92 -56.57
C GLU A 815 -71.72 4.30 -55.97
N VAL A 816 -70.74 4.40 -55.06
CA VAL A 816 -70.30 5.69 -54.49
C VAL A 816 -69.82 6.65 -55.59
N ALA A 817 -68.98 6.18 -56.52
CA ALA A 817 -68.50 7.01 -57.63
C ALA A 817 -69.64 7.54 -58.53
N VAL A 818 -70.64 6.69 -58.80
CA VAL A 818 -71.82 7.08 -59.59
C VAL A 818 -72.69 8.08 -58.83
N ARG A 819 -72.93 7.87 -57.53
CA ARG A 819 -73.70 8.80 -56.70
C ARG A 819 -73.04 10.17 -56.61
N LEU A 820 -71.71 10.22 -56.47
CA LEU A 820 -70.96 11.48 -56.49
C LEU A 820 -71.08 12.18 -57.85
N HIS A 821 -70.95 11.44 -58.94
CA HIS A 821 -71.12 11.97 -60.30
C HIS A 821 -72.50 12.59 -60.52
N LEU A 822 -73.56 11.88 -60.11
CA LEU A 822 -74.95 12.36 -60.19
C LEU A 822 -75.18 13.60 -59.30
N ALA A 823 -74.48 13.70 -58.17
CA ALA A 823 -74.51 14.87 -57.30
C ALA A 823 -73.67 16.06 -57.82
N GLY A 824 -73.00 15.92 -58.99
CA GLY A 824 -72.12 16.95 -59.55
C GLY A 824 -70.76 17.08 -58.86
N GLU A 825 -70.41 16.12 -57.99
CA GLU A 825 -69.17 16.11 -57.22
C GLU A 825 -68.14 15.22 -57.91
N THR A 826 -66.91 15.72 -58.06
CA THR A 826 -65.83 14.97 -58.73
C THR A 826 -64.66 14.73 -57.80
N VAL A 827 -64.37 13.46 -57.50
CA VAL A 827 -63.14 13.05 -56.80
C VAL A 827 -62.22 12.37 -57.82
N PRO A 828 -61.12 13.01 -58.25
CA PRO A 828 -60.33 12.58 -59.40
C PRO A 828 -59.84 11.13 -59.36
N GLU A 829 -59.38 10.67 -58.20
CA GLU A 829 -58.85 9.31 -58.02
C GLU A 829 -59.95 8.26 -58.16
N LEU A 830 -61.11 8.51 -57.56
CA LEU A 830 -62.26 7.60 -57.61
C LEU A 830 -62.92 7.60 -59.00
N ASP A 831 -63.05 8.77 -59.65
CA ASP A 831 -63.55 8.90 -61.02
C ASP A 831 -62.63 8.18 -62.01
N SER A 832 -61.32 8.37 -61.89
CA SER A 832 -60.32 7.69 -62.72
C SER A 832 -60.36 6.17 -62.53
N TRP A 833 -60.40 5.70 -61.27
CA TRP A 833 -60.55 4.29 -60.95
C TRP A 833 -61.86 3.71 -61.52
N ALA A 834 -63.00 4.36 -61.30
CA ALA A 834 -64.30 3.90 -61.78
C ALA A 834 -64.32 3.78 -63.32
N ARG A 835 -63.83 4.79 -64.03
CA ARG A 835 -63.72 4.76 -65.51
C ARG A 835 -62.80 3.64 -66.00
N SER A 836 -61.70 3.38 -65.29
CA SER A 836 -60.80 2.28 -65.63
C SER A 836 -61.51 0.92 -65.55
N ARG A 837 -62.32 0.71 -64.51
CA ARG A 837 -63.10 -0.52 -64.29
C ARG A 837 -64.24 -0.69 -65.27
N LEU A 838 -64.94 0.39 -65.62
CA LEU A 838 -66.02 0.40 -66.61
C LEU A 838 -65.54 0.19 -68.06
N SER A 839 -64.23 0.28 -68.30
CA SER A 839 -63.66 -0.02 -69.61
C SER A 839 -63.58 -1.52 -69.93
N GLY A 840 -63.73 -2.40 -68.92
CA GLY A 840 -63.84 -3.86 -69.06
C GLY A 840 -65.30 -4.33 -69.18
N TRP A 841 -65.57 -5.23 -70.13
CA TRP A 841 -66.94 -5.66 -70.46
C TRP A 841 -67.65 -6.45 -69.35
N SER A 842 -66.90 -7.20 -68.53
CA SER A 842 -67.46 -8.05 -67.47
C SER A 842 -67.94 -7.27 -66.23
N MET A 843 -67.19 -6.25 -65.77
CA MET A 843 -67.55 -5.46 -64.58
C MET A 843 -68.78 -4.57 -64.80
N PHE A 844 -68.92 -4.00 -66.01
CA PHE A 844 -70.09 -3.18 -66.34
C PHE A 844 -71.40 -3.99 -66.27
N GLY A 845 -71.39 -5.25 -66.74
CA GLY A 845 -72.57 -6.11 -66.69
C GLY A 845 -73.00 -6.45 -65.25
N SER A 846 -72.04 -6.73 -64.37
CA SER A 846 -72.31 -6.99 -62.94
C SER A 846 -72.87 -5.75 -62.23
N ALA A 847 -72.32 -4.55 -62.51
CA ALA A 847 -72.81 -3.30 -61.95
C ALA A 847 -74.20 -2.92 -62.49
N GLU A 848 -74.44 -3.08 -63.80
CA GLU A 848 -75.76 -2.85 -64.43
C GLU A 848 -76.83 -3.81 -63.88
N ALA A 849 -76.47 -5.07 -63.62
CA ALA A 849 -77.38 -6.03 -62.97
C ALA A 849 -77.71 -5.60 -61.53
N ARG A 850 -76.73 -5.11 -60.76
CA ARG A 850 -76.92 -4.63 -59.39
C ARG A 850 -77.81 -3.38 -59.34
N PHE A 851 -77.60 -2.42 -60.23
CA PHE A 851 -78.34 -1.15 -60.26
C PHE A 851 -79.66 -1.21 -61.03
N ARG A 852 -80.06 -2.36 -61.57
CA ARG A 852 -81.28 -2.50 -62.40
C ARG A 852 -82.56 -1.98 -61.73
N ARG A 853 -82.62 -2.03 -60.39
CA ARG A 853 -83.77 -1.58 -59.59
C ARG A 853 -83.72 -0.08 -59.23
N ASP A 854 -82.59 0.58 -59.47
CA ASP A 854 -82.37 1.99 -59.20
C ASP A 854 -82.04 2.69 -60.54
N THR A 855 -83.09 3.23 -61.16
CA THR A 855 -83.01 3.84 -62.51
C THR A 855 -82.07 5.04 -62.56
N GLU A 856 -81.90 5.72 -61.43
CA GLU A 856 -81.04 6.89 -61.30
C GLU A 856 -79.56 6.47 -61.29
N LEU A 857 -79.20 5.49 -60.45
CA LEU A 857 -77.86 4.89 -60.48
C LEU A 857 -77.52 4.27 -61.83
N LEU A 858 -78.48 3.63 -62.49
CA LEU A 858 -78.25 3.04 -63.80
C LEU A 858 -77.99 4.10 -64.88
N ALA A 859 -78.67 5.25 -64.81
CA ALA A 859 -78.41 6.40 -65.68
C ALA A 859 -77.00 6.96 -65.44
N GLY A 860 -76.64 7.24 -64.18
CA GLY A 860 -75.30 7.74 -63.82
C GLY A 860 -74.17 6.78 -64.18
N LEU A 861 -74.38 5.46 -64.05
CA LEU A 861 -73.41 4.44 -64.48
C LEU A 861 -73.17 4.49 -66.00
N ARG A 862 -74.22 4.71 -66.79
CA ARG A 862 -74.14 4.83 -68.26
C ARG A 862 -73.43 6.12 -68.66
N GLU A 863 -73.76 7.24 -68.02
CA GLU A 863 -73.08 8.53 -68.22
C GLU A 863 -71.58 8.44 -67.94
N LEU A 864 -71.20 7.86 -66.80
CA LEU A 864 -69.79 7.69 -66.42
C LEU A 864 -69.02 6.77 -67.39
N ARG A 865 -69.68 5.71 -67.90
CA ARG A 865 -69.11 4.82 -68.95
C ARG A 865 -68.93 5.56 -70.27
N ASP A 866 -69.92 6.33 -70.69
CA ASP A 866 -69.88 7.04 -71.97
C ASP A 866 -68.82 8.16 -71.92
N ALA A 867 -68.68 8.82 -70.76
CA ALA A 867 -67.58 9.74 -70.47
C ALA A 867 -66.19 9.05 -70.49
N ALA A 868 -66.09 7.78 -70.07
CA ALA A 868 -64.85 6.99 -70.19
C ALA A 868 -64.50 6.64 -71.65
N ARG A 869 -65.50 6.33 -72.49
CA ARG A 869 -65.33 6.00 -73.91
C ARG A 869 -65.00 7.24 -74.76
N GLY A 870 -65.61 8.38 -74.46
CA GLY A 870 -65.36 9.66 -75.15
C GLY A 870 -63.91 10.13 -75.08
N ARG A 871 -63.18 9.84 -73.98
CA ARG A 871 -61.75 10.16 -73.84
C ARG A 871 -60.81 9.26 -74.67
N ARG A 872 -61.18 8.00 -74.95
CA ARG A 872 -60.36 7.10 -75.80
C ARG A 872 -60.48 7.42 -77.30
N GLY A 873 -61.64 7.90 -77.75
CA GLY A 873 -61.85 8.32 -79.15
C GLY A 873 -60.97 9.51 -79.57
N ARG A 874 -60.61 10.39 -78.63
CA ARG A 874 -59.83 11.61 -78.90
C ARG A 874 -58.30 11.39 -78.90
N LYS A 875 -57.79 10.31 -78.28
CA LYS A 875 -56.34 10.00 -78.21
C LYS A 875 -55.82 9.11 -79.35
N ARG A 876 -56.68 8.59 -80.22
CA ARG A 876 -56.29 7.71 -81.35
C ARG A 876 -56.17 8.45 -82.70
N GLY A 877 -56.27 9.78 -82.70
CA GLY A 877 -56.16 10.64 -83.88
C GLY A 877 -54.85 11.43 -84.03
N ASP A 878 -53.89 11.26 -83.11
CA ASP A 878 -52.54 11.83 -83.20
C ASP A 878 -51.51 10.73 -82.92
N ARG A 879 -51.30 9.87 -83.93
CA ARG A 879 -50.07 9.13 -84.21
C ARG A 879 -50.11 8.60 -85.63
#